data_AF-A0A955ZC12-F1
#
_entry.id   AF-A0A955ZC12-F1
#
_cell.length_a   1.000
_cell.length_b   1.000
_cell.length_c   1.000
_cell.angle_alpha   90.00
_cell.angle_beta   90.00
_cell.angle_gamma   90.00
#
_symmetry.space_group_name_H-M   'P 1'
#
loop_
_entity.id
_entity.type
_entity.pdbx_description
1 polymer ?
#
loop_
_entity_poly.entity_id
_entity_poly.type
_entity_poly.pdbx_seq_one_letter_code
_entity_poly.pdbx_strand_id
1 'polypeptide(L)'
;MKKATLFAALWLALSMVVGCAAADDTTTPGGMLPGCGNGICEAGETITSCPSDCTSCQGGQCGSCGNGIVESGEACDGQNLYGHDCVEQGFVGGGVSCNPDCTVNTDACCKDECTDGEERCKGDVTQKCNLASSGCHLWVSLTNCATLNQTCSDAGGKAQCVQSCTDQCPKAGTTQCNGDVIETCTMGSDGCLDWATGKDCKPNDETCQLASGTAVCQAGCTDQCPNAGDYQCSGNVIQTCAKGSNGCLGWSTTQDCTSSGQVCVAQGTAAICSGSCSNQCATEGAQSCVAGSVTTCTKQSNGCLDWVTGQNCPSQGKICETTGSTAACVANCFDVCPTVGAKQCLFNEVQVCTLKPNTCQQWEKDTTCPFGQTCVANGSTASCQTAPATGEDCGTAIPITAGTHSIAWTATKNDHLTVTPQCADLYTVDGPDVVLVYQPSFDGSIDFSFDKPANNRWVALATDGACGTLVPELACVSEYTLDTMGGSVPVSNGKPVYIYIADTTSGTAPLSNPLNVTLTELNCATFSGTATPVSPTNGSTTNTLAPKLVVDFDAAIDTTTGVLKATGDKGTSLNLDLSTSPSAVSFSNGNKTLTVAATAFKAGEHVTVSFTGIVDATCKNPVAQPTWAFDVIVPPCTPGQNGMIGTTTSTIPTGISTSFTEYYMGVDDQPNGWVYIGGYIDLFRVPKAGGTAQDLYVDAGLTSSQLGYTMLVDGQNVFTLESKSSGSSGQLFRITNDGGSSWNLTDFGDFLGSPSDYLESIVSYKGKITMATNEYTVGTDTELWSMDAAPTTIPGTVSVALKVKNERYCSGLAMDDTYYYMACADLDRLIRVNRTTGVVTLITDAWDLSTLHNDVIADDTNNDGTADYLYFKTGTGEVYFVCDPAGATPYSDVLTGYSSATSTYGLAFDRVAKKLWAYDETNKNFVVIQ
;
A
#
# COMPACT_ATOMS: atom_id res chain seq x y z
N MET A 1 0.75 -59.54 21.70
CA MET A 1 0.69 -60.97 22.06
C MET A 1 1.35 -61.18 23.42
N LYS A 2 0.58 -61.69 24.40
CA LYS A 2 0.90 -62.53 25.60
C LYS A 2 2.27 -62.42 26.35
N LYS A 3 2.20 -61.91 27.59
CA LYS A 3 2.53 -62.48 28.95
C LYS A 3 3.74 -63.43 29.23
N ALA A 4 4.42 -63.11 30.36
CA ALA A 4 4.91 -63.94 31.54
C ALA A 4 6.43 -64.31 31.68
N THR A 5 7.22 -63.78 32.65
CA THR A 5 7.59 -64.17 34.08
C THR A 5 8.59 -65.37 34.23
N LEU A 6 9.75 -65.35 34.97
CA LEU A 6 9.98 -65.51 36.44
C LEU A 6 11.49 -65.50 36.91
N PHE A 7 11.78 -64.90 38.09
CA PHE A 7 12.74 -65.14 39.24
C PHE A 7 14.16 -65.78 39.07
N ALA A 8 15.25 -65.41 39.79
CA ALA A 8 15.47 -65.42 41.26
C ALA A 8 16.76 -64.66 41.75
N ALA A 9 16.85 -64.40 43.07
CA ALA A 9 17.91 -63.66 43.79
C ALA A 9 18.96 -64.56 44.48
N LEU A 10 20.15 -64.01 44.80
CA LEU A 10 21.10 -64.60 45.78
C LEU A 10 21.81 -63.53 46.63
N TRP A 11 21.76 -63.73 47.94
CA TRP A 11 22.41 -62.99 49.04
C TRP A 11 23.71 -63.70 49.47
N LEU A 12 24.73 -62.96 49.93
CA LEU A 12 25.64 -63.45 50.98
C LEU A 12 26.40 -62.30 51.67
N ALA A 13 26.29 -62.27 52.99
CA ALA A 13 27.06 -61.46 53.93
C ALA A 13 27.80 -62.41 54.89
N LEU A 14 29.05 -62.12 55.31
CA LEU A 14 29.52 -62.32 56.70
C LEU A 14 30.94 -61.76 56.98
N SER A 15 30.96 -60.79 57.91
CA SER A 15 31.80 -60.59 59.10
C SER A 15 33.33 -60.36 59.13
N MET A 16 33.62 -59.32 59.91
CA MET A 16 34.86 -58.80 60.54
C MET A 16 35.61 -59.79 61.46
N VAL A 17 36.91 -59.53 61.73
CA VAL A 17 37.47 -59.01 63.03
C VAL A 17 39.03 -59.00 63.05
N VAL A 18 39.59 -57.79 63.13
CA VAL A 18 40.67 -57.17 63.99
C VAL A 18 41.90 -57.94 64.55
N GLY A 19 43.07 -57.30 64.37
CA GLY A 19 44.15 -57.05 65.39
C GLY A 19 45.46 -57.86 65.21
N CYS A 20 46.70 -57.37 65.41
CA CYS A 20 47.25 -56.13 65.96
C CYS A 20 48.80 -56.06 65.68
N ALA A 21 49.33 -54.83 65.57
CA ALA A 21 50.67 -54.29 65.91
C ALA A 21 52.03 -54.75 65.29
N ALA A 22 52.75 -53.71 64.83
CA ALA A 22 54.18 -53.37 64.92
C ALA A 22 55.23 -53.98 63.94
N ALA A 23 55.77 -53.11 63.08
CA ALA A 23 57.21 -53.01 62.77
C ALA A 23 57.56 -51.56 62.39
N ASP A 24 58.68 -51.10 62.94
CA ASP A 24 59.28 -49.76 62.87
C ASP A 24 60.50 -49.77 61.92
N ASP A 25 60.94 -48.57 61.55
CA ASP A 25 62.32 -48.15 61.22
C ASP A 25 62.60 -47.52 59.82
N THR A 26 62.38 -46.19 59.82
CA THR A 26 63.17 -45.06 59.28
C THR A 26 63.69 -44.99 57.83
N THR A 27 63.18 -43.97 57.11
CA THR A 27 63.96 -42.86 56.52
C THR A 27 63.03 -41.69 56.11
N THR A 28 63.09 -40.57 56.83
CA THR A 28 62.44 -39.25 56.54
C THR A 28 63.38 -38.35 55.71
N PRO A 29 62.93 -37.32 54.94
CA PRO A 29 62.01 -36.27 55.42
C PRO A 29 61.04 -35.61 54.42
N GLY A 30 59.84 -35.30 54.92
CA GLY A 30 58.90 -34.36 54.30
C GLY A 30 57.91 -33.90 55.37
N GLY A 31 58.29 -32.86 56.13
CA GLY A 31 57.54 -32.39 57.30
C GLY A 31 56.21 -31.74 56.93
N MET A 32 55.18 -32.01 57.72
CA MET A 32 54.06 -31.10 57.88
C MET A 32 54.61 -29.79 58.48
N LEU A 33 54.39 -28.68 57.78
CA LEU A 33 54.62 -27.34 58.33
C LEU A 33 53.66 -27.11 59.51
N PRO A 34 54.13 -26.54 60.63
CA PRO A 34 53.28 -26.18 61.75
C PRO A 34 52.49 -24.92 61.39
N GLY A 35 51.18 -25.03 61.13
CA GLY A 35 50.34 -23.85 60.83
C GLY A 35 49.04 -24.16 60.10
N CYS A 36 49.06 -25.16 59.21
CA CYS A 36 47.96 -25.41 58.29
C CYS A 36 46.61 -25.73 58.94
N GLY A 37 45.57 -24.97 58.56
CA GLY A 37 44.19 -25.00 59.06
C GLY A 37 43.84 -23.84 60.00
N ASN A 38 44.67 -22.80 60.13
CA ASN A 38 44.47 -21.68 61.04
C ASN A 38 43.79 -20.45 60.39
N GLY A 39 43.57 -20.48 59.07
CA GLY A 39 42.91 -19.43 58.29
C GLY A 39 43.78 -18.23 57.89
N ILE A 40 45.11 -18.31 58.06
CA ILE A 40 46.07 -17.25 57.68
C ILE A 40 47.17 -17.89 56.83
N CYS A 41 47.43 -17.35 55.64
CA CYS A 41 48.50 -17.84 54.76
C CYS A 41 49.87 -17.31 55.22
N GLU A 42 50.70 -18.17 55.83
CA GLU A 42 52.00 -17.80 56.42
C GLU A 42 53.19 -18.08 55.48
N ALA A 43 54.33 -17.44 55.75
CA ALA A 43 55.54 -17.59 54.93
C ALA A 43 56.08 -19.04 54.98
N GLY A 44 55.90 -19.79 53.89
CA GLY A 44 56.24 -21.21 53.77
C GLY A 44 55.05 -22.11 53.41
N GLU A 45 53.83 -21.58 53.54
CA GLU A 45 52.59 -22.22 53.09
C GLU A 45 52.29 -21.83 51.64
N THR A 46 51.87 -22.79 50.82
CA THR A 46 51.50 -22.59 49.41
C THR A 46 50.17 -23.26 49.14
N ILE A 47 49.52 -22.93 48.01
CA ILE A 47 48.28 -23.61 47.59
C ILE A 47 48.45 -25.13 47.44
N THR A 48 49.68 -25.60 47.26
CA THR A 48 50.01 -27.03 47.16
C THR A 48 50.43 -27.65 48.51
N SER A 49 50.96 -26.87 49.47
CA SER A 49 51.37 -27.37 50.78
C SER A 49 50.34 -27.14 51.90
N CYS A 50 49.45 -26.15 51.78
CA CYS A 50 48.34 -25.87 52.68
C CYS A 50 47.16 -25.16 51.95
N PRO A 51 46.29 -25.90 51.24
CA PRO A 51 45.21 -25.31 50.43
C PRO A 51 44.07 -24.69 51.26
N SER A 52 43.96 -25.05 52.54
CA SER A 52 42.88 -24.60 53.43
C SER A 52 43.02 -23.14 53.88
N ASP A 53 44.26 -22.64 53.98
CA ASP A 53 44.54 -21.29 54.48
C ASP A 53 44.93 -20.31 53.35
N CYS A 54 45.47 -20.83 52.23
CA CYS A 54 45.90 -20.04 51.08
C CYS A 54 44.97 -20.26 49.87
N THR A 55 43.80 -19.59 49.86
CA THR A 55 42.76 -19.73 48.82
C THR A 55 42.90 -18.74 47.65
N SER A 56 43.79 -17.75 47.76
CA SER A 56 44.22 -16.85 46.67
C SER A 56 45.56 -16.19 47.02
N CYS A 57 46.33 -15.78 46.03
CA CYS A 57 47.65 -15.18 46.25
C CYS A 57 47.54 -13.78 46.89
N GLN A 58 47.67 -13.70 48.22
CA GLN A 58 47.91 -12.43 48.92
C GLN A 58 49.34 -12.42 49.49
N GLY A 59 50.19 -11.53 48.98
CA GLY A 59 51.58 -11.39 49.45
C GLY A 59 52.64 -10.98 48.42
N GLY A 60 52.28 -10.55 47.21
CA GLY A 60 53.22 -9.85 46.32
C GLY A 60 54.34 -10.68 45.68
N GLN A 61 54.14 -11.99 45.51
CA GLN A 61 54.98 -12.83 44.63
C GLN A 61 54.13 -13.68 43.67
N CYS A 62 53.13 -13.05 43.06
CA CYS A 62 52.84 -13.31 41.64
C CYS A 62 53.65 -12.28 40.85
N GLY A 63 54.15 -12.65 39.67
CA GLY A 63 54.98 -11.82 38.81
C GLY A 63 54.55 -10.35 38.80
N SER A 64 55.51 -9.46 39.06
CA SER A 64 55.24 -8.04 38.93
C SER A 64 55.35 -7.69 37.46
N CYS A 65 54.19 -7.52 36.82
CA CYS A 65 54.12 -7.12 35.43
C CYS A 65 55.00 -5.91 35.12
N GLY A 66 55.78 -6.00 34.05
CA GLY A 66 56.71 -4.96 33.61
C GLY A 66 58.16 -5.20 34.05
N ASN A 67 58.49 -6.42 34.49
CA ASN A 67 59.85 -6.81 34.90
C ASN A 67 60.68 -7.41 33.74
N GLY A 68 60.06 -7.65 32.58
CA GLY A 68 60.67 -8.19 31.36
C GLY A 68 60.74 -9.71 31.28
N ILE A 69 60.19 -10.45 32.24
CA ILE A 69 60.17 -11.92 32.29
C ILE A 69 58.73 -12.40 32.40
N VAL A 70 58.26 -13.19 31.44
CA VAL A 70 56.89 -13.74 31.46
C VAL A 70 56.80 -14.87 32.49
N GLU A 71 56.01 -14.63 33.52
CA GLU A 71 55.84 -15.54 34.67
C GLU A 71 54.48 -16.25 34.64
N SER A 72 54.31 -17.25 35.52
CA SER A 72 53.07 -18.05 35.54
C SER A 72 51.86 -17.17 35.85
N GLY A 73 51.02 -16.93 34.84
CA GLY A 73 49.82 -16.08 34.93
C GLY A 73 49.88 -14.83 34.04
N GLU A 74 51.02 -14.53 33.43
CA GLU A 74 51.20 -13.43 32.47
C GLU A 74 51.13 -13.96 31.02
N ALA A 75 50.49 -13.21 30.12
CA ALA A 75 50.51 -13.54 28.69
C ALA A 75 51.76 -12.96 28.00
N CYS A 76 52.25 -11.82 28.49
CA CYS A 76 53.47 -11.15 28.04
C CYS A 76 54.01 -10.29 29.21
N ASP A 77 55.25 -9.80 29.11
CA ASP A 77 55.80 -8.80 30.04
C ASP A 77 56.72 -7.82 29.28
N GLY A 78 56.29 -6.57 29.19
CA GLY A 78 57.08 -5.49 28.57
C GLY A 78 57.34 -5.76 27.08
N GLN A 79 58.62 -6.02 26.72
CA GLN A 79 58.99 -6.42 25.35
C GLN A 79 59.01 -7.93 25.14
N ASN A 80 58.87 -8.72 26.21
CA ASN A 80 58.82 -10.17 26.12
C ASN A 80 57.38 -10.62 25.84
N LEU A 81 57.06 -10.81 24.57
CA LEU A 81 55.71 -11.15 24.10
C LEU A 81 55.38 -12.64 24.16
N TYR A 82 56.32 -13.47 24.63
CA TYR A 82 56.17 -14.94 24.73
C TYR A 82 55.71 -15.63 23.43
N GLY A 83 56.05 -15.06 22.27
CA GLY A 83 55.69 -15.60 20.97
C GLY A 83 54.38 -15.07 20.40
N HIS A 84 53.61 -14.28 21.15
CA HIS A 84 52.41 -13.65 20.63
C HIS A 84 52.74 -12.67 19.51
N ASP A 85 51.96 -12.76 18.44
CA ASP A 85 51.91 -11.80 17.35
C ASP A 85 50.45 -11.54 16.93
N CYS A 86 50.25 -10.55 16.05
CA CYS A 86 48.91 -10.21 15.57
C CYS A 86 48.22 -11.36 14.83
N VAL A 87 48.99 -12.25 14.17
CA VAL A 87 48.43 -13.36 13.39
C VAL A 87 47.84 -14.41 14.32
N GLU A 88 48.52 -14.73 15.43
CA GLU A 88 48.00 -15.62 16.48
C GLU A 88 46.74 -15.08 17.15
N GLN A 89 46.57 -13.75 17.19
CA GLN A 89 45.37 -13.09 17.74
C GLN A 89 44.24 -12.92 16.71
N GLY A 90 44.38 -13.49 15.50
CA GLY A 90 43.34 -13.47 14.46
C GLY A 90 43.34 -12.23 13.56
N PHE A 91 44.43 -11.48 13.52
CA PHE A 91 44.62 -10.34 12.62
C PHE A 91 45.53 -10.72 11.43
N VAL A 92 45.59 -9.87 10.40
CA VAL A 92 46.36 -10.16 9.18
C VAL A 92 47.81 -9.68 9.30
N GLY A 93 48.04 -8.64 10.11
CA GLY A 93 49.35 -8.05 10.34
C GLY A 93 49.34 -7.02 11.46
N GLY A 94 50.40 -6.21 11.55
CA GLY A 94 50.59 -5.18 12.55
C GLY A 94 51.60 -5.54 13.63
N GLY A 95 51.64 -4.73 14.68
CA GLY A 95 52.49 -4.94 15.84
C GLY A 95 51.66 -5.28 17.06
N VAL A 96 52.11 -6.26 17.84
CA VAL A 96 51.52 -6.54 19.15
C VAL A 96 52.42 -5.95 20.24
N SER A 97 51.83 -5.50 21.34
CA SER A 97 52.57 -5.01 22.50
C SER A 97 52.01 -5.60 23.79
N CYS A 98 52.68 -5.38 24.92
CA CYS A 98 52.19 -5.84 26.21
C CYS A 98 51.61 -4.70 27.02
N ASN A 99 50.40 -4.88 27.55
CA ASN A 99 49.80 -3.92 28.46
C ASN A 99 50.49 -3.93 29.84
N PRO A 100 50.35 -2.86 30.63
CA PRO A 100 50.87 -2.80 32.01
C PRO A 100 50.25 -3.81 32.99
N ASP A 101 49.19 -4.50 32.59
CA ASP A 101 48.56 -5.60 33.33
C ASP A 101 48.93 -6.99 32.78
N CYS A 102 49.93 -7.06 31.89
CA CYS A 102 50.49 -8.29 31.32
C CYS A 102 49.52 -9.08 30.45
N THR A 103 48.53 -8.37 29.91
CA THR A 103 47.68 -8.83 28.80
C THR A 103 48.25 -8.39 27.45
N VAL A 104 47.95 -9.16 26.41
CA VAL A 104 48.36 -8.85 25.04
C VAL A 104 47.56 -7.66 24.52
N ASN A 105 48.24 -6.63 24.03
CA ASN A 105 47.65 -5.47 23.39
C ASN A 105 47.69 -5.62 21.87
N THR A 106 46.50 -5.65 21.26
CA THR A 106 46.29 -5.81 19.81
C THR A 106 45.89 -4.51 19.10
N ASP A 107 45.96 -3.34 19.75
CA ASP A 107 45.53 -2.05 19.18
C ASP A 107 46.34 -1.65 17.94
N ALA A 108 47.59 -2.11 17.85
CA ALA A 108 48.46 -1.90 16.69
C ALA A 108 48.41 -3.06 15.67
N CYS A 109 47.52 -4.05 15.87
CA CYS A 109 47.20 -5.06 14.88
C CYS A 109 46.23 -4.49 13.84
N CYS A 110 46.35 -4.97 12.61
CA CYS A 110 45.52 -4.50 11.50
C CYS A 110 44.82 -5.65 10.78
N LYS A 111 43.71 -5.31 10.12
CA LYS A 111 42.97 -6.18 9.21
C LYS A 111 43.03 -5.58 7.81
N ASP A 112 42.92 -6.42 6.80
CA ASP A 112 42.81 -5.94 5.43
C ASP A 112 41.48 -5.20 5.25
N GLU A 113 41.54 -3.94 4.80
CA GLU A 113 40.36 -3.14 4.46
C GLU A 113 39.93 -3.33 2.99
N CYS A 114 40.76 -4.01 2.20
CA CYS A 114 40.57 -4.22 0.76
C CYS A 114 41.47 -5.35 0.24
N THR A 115 41.24 -5.75 -1.01
CA THR A 115 42.07 -6.76 -1.69
C THR A 115 43.20 -6.10 -2.47
N ASP A 116 44.41 -6.65 -2.45
CA ASP A 116 45.56 -6.10 -3.16
C ASP A 116 45.25 -5.82 -4.65
N GLY A 117 45.57 -4.60 -5.09
CA GLY A 117 45.37 -4.19 -6.48
C GLY A 117 43.95 -3.71 -6.83
N GLU A 118 42.99 -3.80 -5.91
CA GLU A 118 41.64 -3.28 -6.08
C GLU A 118 41.66 -1.74 -6.19
N GLU A 119 40.80 -1.17 -7.03
CA GLU A 119 40.72 0.27 -7.28
C GLU A 119 39.27 0.74 -7.10
N ARG A 120 39.07 1.89 -6.42
CA ARG A 120 37.74 2.47 -6.16
C ARG A 120 37.75 3.99 -6.23
N CYS A 121 36.57 4.60 -6.35
CA CYS A 121 36.40 6.03 -6.16
C CYS A 121 36.00 6.38 -4.71
N LYS A 122 36.63 7.39 -4.12
CA LYS A 122 36.21 8.02 -2.85
C LYS A 122 35.97 9.51 -3.10
N GLY A 123 34.72 9.85 -3.45
CA GLY A 123 34.41 11.14 -4.08
C GLY A 123 35.12 11.24 -5.42
N ASP A 124 35.68 12.42 -5.75
CA ASP A 124 36.46 12.61 -6.98
C ASP A 124 37.90 12.08 -6.89
N VAL A 125 38.24 11.27 -5.88
CA VAL A 125 39.60 10.75 -5.70
C VAL A 125 39.65 9.27 -6.05
N THR A 126 40.48 8.89 -7.02
CA THR A 126 40.80 7.47 -7.27
C THR A 126 41.64 6.93 -6.12
N GLN A 127 41.30 5.75 -5.62
CA GLN A 127 42.06 5.04 -4.59
C GLN A 127 42.47 3.67 -5.10
N LYS A 128 43.63 3.19 -4.67
CA LYS A 128 44.09 1.83 -4.91
C LYS A 128 44.48 1.16 -3.60
N CYS A 129 44.09 -0.10 -3.47
CA CYS A 129 44.46 -0.93 -2.36
C CYS A 129 45.92 -1.36 -2.50
N ASN A 130 46.75 -1.00 -1.51
CA ASN A 130 48.16 -1.36 -1.46
C ASN A 130 48.52 -1.89 -0.07
N LEU A 131 49.53 -2.76 0.00
CA LEU A 131 50.12 -3.21 1.26
C LEU A 131 50.81 -2.06 2.00
N ALA A 132 50.31 -1.71 3.18
CA ALA A 132 50.90 -0.72 4.06
C ALA A 132 52.11 -1.28 4.83
N SER A 133 52.92 -0.41 5.44
CA SER A 133 54.08 -0.80 6.25
C SER A 133 53.72 -1.60 7.52
N SER A 134 52.45 -1.58 7.92
CA SER A 134 51.89 -2.43 8.98
C SER A 134 51.64 -3.88 8.53
N GLY A 135 51.77 -4.19 7.23
CA GLY A 135 51.53 -5.52 6.69
C GLY A 135 50.08 -5.81 6.29
N CYS A 136 49.20 -4.80 6.29
CA CYS A 136 47.80 -4.93 5.86
C CYS A 136 47.49 -4.10 4.61
N HIS A 137 46.49 -4.53 3.87
CA HIS A 137 46.01 -3.87 2.65
C HIS A 137 45.07 -2.72 2.99
N LEU A 138 45.48 -1.49 2.66
CA LEU A 138 44.76 -0.26 2.95
C LEU A 138 44.55 0.58 1.68
N TRP A 139 43.49 1.39 1.69
CA TRP A 139 43.17 2.30 0.59
C TRP A 139 44.12 3.50 0.56
N VAL A 140 44.90 3.61 -0.51
CA VAL A 140 45.78 4.75 -0.76
C VAL A 140 45.16 5.64 -1.83
N SER A 141 44.98 6.92 -1.52
CA SER A 141 44.52 7.93 -2.48
C SER A 141 45.58 8.19 -3.55
N LEU A 142 45.16 8.19 -4.81
CA LEU A 142 45.99 8.45 -5.98
C LEU A 142 45.69 9.83 -6.58
N THR A 143 44.69 9.94 -7.45
CA THR A 143 44.43 11.14 -8.26
C THR A 143 43.12 11.78 -7.88
N ASN A 144 43.10 13.12 -7.70
CA ASN A 144 41.86 13.88 -7.54
C ASN A 144 41.36 14.39 -8.90
N CYS A 145 40.34 13.74 -9.44
CA CYS A 145 39.73 14.02 -10.74
C CYS A 145 39.14 15.43 -10.84
N ALA A 146 38.68 16.02 -9.72
CA ALA A 146 38.17 17.39 -9.72
C ALA A 146 39.25 18.41 -10.13
N THR A 147 40.53 18.12 -9.87
CA THR A 147 41.65 18.99 -10.31
C THR A 147 41.88 18.93 -11.83
N LEU A 148 41.28 17.96 -12.50
CA LEU A 148 41.33 17.74 -13.95
C LEU A 148 40.02 18.12 -14.65
N ASN A 149 39.04 18.72 -13.94
CA ASN A 149 37.66 18.90 -14.42
C ASN A 149 37.01 17.59 -14.91
N GLN A 150 37.31 16.50 -14.22
CA GLN A 150 36.78 15.16 -14.47
C GLN A 150 36.13 14.63 -13.19
N THR A 151 35.27 13.64 -13.32
CA THR A 151 34.72 12.91 -12.18
C THR A 151 35.38 11.55 -12.07
N CYS A 152 35.52 11.04 -10.84
CA CYS A 152 36.00 9.69 -10.64
C CYS A 152 34.90 8.69 -11.03
N SER A 153 35.23 7.73 -11.89
CA SER A 153 34.37 6.59 -12.23
C SER A 153 35.17 5.30 -12.03
N ASP A 154 34.58 4.34 -11.34
CA ASP A 154 35.10 2.97 -11.16
C ASP A 154 34.37 1.95 -12.05
N ALA A 155 33.63 2.43 -13.06
CA ALA A 155 32.96 1.59 -14.05
C ALA A 155 33.94 0.62 -14.72
N GLY A 156 33.69 -0.68 -14.55
CA GLY A 156 34.56 -1.75 -15.07
C GLY A 156 35.63 -2.26 -14.10
N GLY A 157 35.55 -1.90 -12.80
CA GLY A 157 36.46 -2.42 -11.76
C GLY A 157 37.81 -1.71 -11.71
N LYS A 158 37.90 -0.50 -12.28
CA LYS A 158 39.09 0.36 -12.24
C LYS A 158 38.69 1.81 -12.04
N ALA A 159 39.25 2.45 -11.02
CA ALA A 159 39.00 3.85 -10.71
C ALA A 159 39.79 4.76 -11.65
N GLN A 160 39.08 5.52 -12.50
CA GLN A 160 39.63 6.40 -13.51
C GLN A 160 38.92 7.74 -13.54
N CYS A 161 39.64 8.80 -13.89
CA CYS A 161 39.04 10.11 -14.10
C CYS A 161 38.40 10.16 -15.49
N VAL A 162 37.09 10.39 -15.55
CA VAL A 162 36.32 10.46 -16.79
C VAL A 162 35.74 11.86 -16.98
N GLN A 163 35.61 12.26 -18.24
CA GLN A 163 35.12 13.59 -18.59
C GLN A 163 33.59 13.60 -18.61
N SER A 164 32.99 14.56 -17.91
CA SER A 164 31.54 14.67 -17.75
C SER A 164 30.91 15.42 -18.95
N CYS A 165 30.43 14.68 -19.95
CA CYS A 165 29.41 15.15 -20.88
C CYS A 165 28.24 14.15 -20.91
N THR A 166 27.04 14.61 -21.26
CA THR A 166 25.80 13.82 -21.28
C THR A 166 25.30 13.69 -22.71
N ASP A 167 25.16 12.46 -23.20
CA ASP A 167 24.59 12.17 -24.51
C ASP A 167 23.17 12.74 -24.62
N GLN A 168 22.96 13.65 -25.58
CA GLN A 168 21.64 14.23 -25.88
C GLN A 168 20.78 13.31 -26.74
N CYS A 169 21.36 12.20 -27.24
CA CYS A 169 20.67 11.23 -28.07
C CYS A 169 21.12 9.78 -27.77
N PRO A 170 20.23 8.79 -27.95
CA PRO A 170 20.38 7.47 -27.34
C PRO A 170 21.42 6.57 -28.03
N LYS A 171 21.71 6.81 -29.33
CA LYS A 171 22.68 6.01 -30.11
C LYS A 171 23.06 6.72 -31.41
N ALA A 172 24.35 6.71 -31.74
CA ALA A 172 24.85 7.20 -33.03
C ALA A 172 24.11 6.54 -34.21
N GLY A 173 23.65 7.37 -35.14
CA GLY A 173 22.92 6.97 -36.35
C GLY A 173 21.40 6.89 -36.19
N THR A 174 20.84 7.12 -35.00
CA THR A 174 19.38 7.30 -34.84
C THR A 174 18.94 8.63 -35.43
N THR A 175 17.71 8.72 -35.92
CA THR A 175 17.16 9.93 -36.54
C THR A 175 15.86 10.36 -35.88
N GLN A 176 15.66 11.68 -35.77
CA GLN A 176 14.42 12.29 -35.24
C GLN A 176 13.93 13.42 -36.15
N CYS A 177 12.67 13.83 -35.95
CA CYS A 177 12.11 15.00 -36.63
C CYS A 177 12.11 16.20 -35.70
N ASN A 178 12.79 17.27 -36.11
CA ASN A 178 12.72 18.59 -35.48
C ASN A 178 12.02 19.55 -36.46
N GLY A 179 10.69 19.65 -36.34
CA GLY A 179 9.85 20.25 -37.38
C GLY A 179 9.90 19.43 -38.68
N ASP A 180 10.17 20.10 -39.81
CA ASP A 180 10.33 19.46 -41.12
C ASP A 180 11.76 18.97 -41.39
N VAL A 181 12.67 19.05 -40.41
CA VAL A 181 14.08 18.70 -40.57
C VAL A 181 14.38 17.37 -39.88
N ILE A 182 14.99 16.45 -40.62
CA ILE A 182 15.53 15.20 -40.07
C ILE A 182 16.86 15.53 -39.38
N GLU A 183 16.96 15.26 -38.08
CA GLU A 183 18.23 15.30 -37.34
C GLU A 183 18.79 13.89 -37.17
N THR A 184 20.12 13.75 -37.21
CA THR A 184 20.81 12.48 -37.01
C THR A 184 21.73 12.58 -35.80
N CYS A 185 21.63 11.61 -34.89
CA CYS A 185 22.49 11.51 -33.73
C CYS A 185 23.92 11.16 -34.18
N THR A 186 24.89 12.05 -33.95
CA THR A 186 26.30 11.89 -34.34
C THR A 186 27.22 12.23 -33.17
N MET A 187 28.46 11.75 -33.21
CA MET A 187 29.45 12.04 -32.17
C MET A 187 29.97 13.47 -32.34
N GLY A 188 29.72 14.30 -31.33
CA GLY A 188 30.21 15.67 -31.21
C GLY A 188 31.72 15.74 -30.99
N SER A 189 32.28 16.93 -31.13
CA SER A 189 33.73 17.19 -30.96
C SER A 189 34.23 17.04 -29.52
N ASP A 190 33.31 16.95 -28.56
CA ASP A 190 33.52 16.71 -27.13
C ASP A 190 33.41 15.23 -26.74
N GLY A 191 33.12 14.34 -27.70
CA GLY A 191 33.06 12.89 -27.50
C GLY A 191 31.69 12.34 -27.08
N CYS A 192 30.68 13.20 -26.92
CA CYS A 192 29.30 12.81 -26.62
C CYS A 192 28.41 12.76 -27.87
N LEU A 193 27.24 12.14 -27.75
CA LEU A 193 26.26 12.01 -28.84
C LEU A 193 25.29 13.20 -28.87
N ASP A 194 25.27 13.92 -30.00
CA ASP A 194 24.43 15.11 -30.24
C ASP A 194 23.61 15.02 -31.53
N TRP A 195 22.49 15.73 -31.56
CA TRP A 195 21.64 15.86 -32.74
C TRP A 195 22.26 16.81 -33.76
N ALA A 196 22.76 16.25 -34.86
CA ALA A 196 23.21 17.03 -36.01
C ALA A 196 22.06 17.25 -36.99
N THR A 197 21.84 18.51 -37.36
CA THR A 197 20.83 18.89 -38.34
C THR A 197 21.11 18.24 -39.70
N GLY A 198 20.15 17.49 -40.22
CA GLY A 198 20.25 16.77 -41.49
C GLY A 198 19.31 17.35 -42.54
N LYS A 199 18.58 16.49 -43.24
CA LYS A 199 17.80 16.85 -44.44
C LYS A 199 16.51 17.60 -44.06
N ASP A 200 16.31 18.79 -44.63
CA ASP A 200 15.04 19.52 -44.58
C ASP A 200 14.06 18.97 -45.63
N CYS A 201 12.85 18.59 -45.21
CA CYS A 201 11.80 18.02 -46.05
C CYS A 201 10.95 19.09 -46.75
N LYS A 202 10.96 20.32 -46.25
CA LYS A 202 10.15 21.44 -46.74
C LYS A 202 10.39 21.83 -48.21
N PRO A 203 11.63 21.79 -48.76
CA PRO A 203 11.87 22.12 -50.17
C PRO A 203 11.16 21.21 -51.19
N ASN A 204 10.63 20.06 -50.77
CA ASN A 204 9.90 19.11 -51.62
C ASN A 204 8.40 19.00 -51.28
N ASP A 205 7.84 19.91 -50.47
CA ASP A 205 6.47 19.81 -49.91
C ASP A 205 6.23 18.50 -49.12
N GLU A 206 7.28 17.95 -48.50
CA GLU A 206 7.22 16.77 -47.64
C GLU A 206 7.32 17.19 -46.17
N THR A 207 6.69 16.44 -45.27
CA THR A 207 6.82 16.62 -43.82
C THR A 207 7.70 15.51 -43.24
N CYS A 208 8.55 15.84 -42.26
CA CYS A 208 9.32 14.83 -41.55
C CYS A 208 8.38 13.97 -40.69
N GLN A 209 8.38 12.66 -40.91
CA GLN A 209 7.60 11.70 -40.12
C GLN A 209 8.46 10.50 -39.70
N LEU A 210 8.11 9.89 -38.57
CA LEU A 210 8.76 8.68 -38.08
C LEU A 210 8.11 7.46 -38.74
N ALA A 211 8.80 6.83 -39.68
CA ALA A 211 8.38 5.57 -40.29
C ALA A 211 9.21 4.42 -39.68
N SER A 212 8.55 3.54 -38.93
CA SER A 212 9.18 2.38 -38.26
C SER A 212 10.41 2.77 -37.42
N GLY A 213 10.35 3.90 -36.72
CA GLY A 213 11.42 4.38 -35.84
C GLY A 213 12.58 5.11 -36.54
N THR A 214 12.46 5.42 -37.84
CA THR A 214 13.42 6.25 -38.58
C THR A 214 12.71 7.49 -39.13
N ALA A 215 13.26 8.68 -38.89
CA ALA A 215 12.76 9.92 -39.46
C ALA A 215 12.99 9.95 -40.99
N VAL A 216 11.92 10.12 -41.76
CA VAL A 216 11.90 10.17 -43.22
C VAL A 216 11.05 11.33 -43.71
N CYS A 217 11.39 11.92 -44.85
CA CYS A 217 10.53 12.90 -45.52
C CYS A 217 9.41 12.14 -46.23
N GLN A 218 8.16 12.45 -45.89
CA GLN A 218 7.00 11.81 -46.47
C GLN A 218 6.02 12.86 -47.00
N ALA A 219 5.50 12.64 -48.20
CA ALA A 219 4.51 13.51 -48.82
C ALA A 219 3.18 13.42 -48.06
N GLY A 220 2.71 14.55 -47.53
CA GLY A 220 1.41 14.64 -46.87
C GLY A 220 0.29 14.69 -47.90
N CYS A 221 -0.40 13.58 -48.15
CA CYS A 221 -1.72 13.61 -48.79
C CYS A 221 -2.72 12.77 -48.00
N THR A 222 -3.98 13.22 -47.99
CA THR A 222 -5.11 12.52 -47.35
C THR A 222 -5.93 11.83 -48.43
N ASP A 223 -6.21 10.54 -48.26
CA ASP A 223 -7.04 9.78 -49.17
C ASP A 223 -8.46 10.37 -49.25
N GLN A 224 -8.88 10.75 -50.46
CA GLN A 224 -10.21 11.33 -50.72
C GLN A 224 -11.28 10.25 -50.93
N CYS A 225 -10.88 8.98 -50.96
CA CYS A 225 -11.77 7.83 -51.11
C CYS A 225 -11.25 6.60 -50.35
N PRO A 226 -12.14 5.71 -49.87
CA PRO A 226 -11.79 4.67 -48.90
C PRO A 226 -10.91 3.54 -49.49
N ASN A 227 -11.22 3.05 -50.69
CA ASN A 227 -10.45 1.97 -51.33
C ASN A 227 -10.26 2.19 -52.84
N ALA A 228 -9.10 1.77 -53.35
CA ALA A 228 -8.84 1.75 -54.80
C ALA A 228 -9.83 0.82 -55.52
N GLY A 229 -10.50 1.35 -56.54
CA GLY A 229 -11.53 0.63 -57.31
C GLY A 229 -12.97 0.92 -56.91
N ASP A 230 -13.21 1.75 -55.87
CA ASP A 230 -14.56 2.22 -55.53
C ASP A 230 -15.13 3.12 -56.65
N TYR A 231 -16.47 3.17 -56.77
CA TYR A 231 -17.19 3.94 -57.78
C TYR A 231 -18.18 4.93 -57.17
N GLN A 232 -18.35 6.10 -57.78
CA GLN A 232 -19.41 7.05 -57.44
C GLN A 232 -20.00 7.73 -58.68
N CYS A 233 -21.24 8.21 -58.58
CA CYS A 233 -21.84 9.10 -59.57
C CYS A 233 -21.64 10.55 -59.12
N SER A 234 -20.88 11.33 -59.88
CA SER A 234 -20.80 12.79 -59.73
C SER A 234 -21.58 13.44 -60.87
N GLY A 235 -22.87 13.69 -60.64
CA GLY A 235 -23.81 14.06 -61.71
C GLY A 235 -24.08 12.88 -62.64
N ASN A 236 -23.98 13.10 -63.96
CA ASN A 236 -24.14 12.05 -64.98
C ASN A 236 -22.81 11.35 -65.33
N VAL A 237 -21.79 11.48 -64.48
CA VAL A 237 -20.44 10.99 -64.74
C VAL A 237 -20.06 9.96 -63.68
N ILE A 238 -19.62 8.79 -64.12
CA ILE A 238 -19.03 7.75 -63.26
C ILE A 238 -17.59 8.15 -62.95
N GLN A 239 -17.26 8.17 -61.67
CA GLN A 239 -15.89 8.33 -61.17
C GLN A 239 -15.42 7.06 -60.48
N THR A 240 -14.14 6.74 -60.66
CA THR A 240 -13.47 5.60 -60.03
C THR A 240 -12.30 6.08 -59.17
N CYS A 241 -12.22 5.56 -57.95
CA CYS A 241 -11.14 5.84 -57.01
C CYS A 241 -9.86 5.12 -57.45
N ALA A 242 -8.80 5.87 -57.74
CA ALA A 242 -7.51 5.33 -58.19
C ALA A 242 -6.34 6.04 -57.51
N LYS A 243 -5.19 5.35 -57.43
CA LYS A 243 -3.97 5.90 -56.83
C LYS A 243 -3.34 6.93 -57.78
N GLY A 244 -3.26 8.18 -57.34
CA GLY A 244 -2.61 9.27 -58.07
C GLY A 244 -1.09 9.17 -58.05
N SER A 245 -0.42 10.02 -58.84
CA SER A 245 1.04 10.11 -58.91
C SER A 245 1.72 10.57 -57.62
N ASN A 246 0.95 11.11 -56.67
CA ASN A 246 1.38 11.50 -55.32
C ASN A 246 1.18 10.38 -54.28
N GLY A 247 0.69 9.20 -54.68
CA GLY A 247 0.57 8.04 -53.80
C GLY A 247 -0.72 7.93 -53.00
N CYS A 248 -1.63 8.91 -53.06
CA CYS A 248 -2.95 8.85 -52.41
C CYS A 248 -4.09 8.47 -53.36
N LEU A 249 -5.21 8.04 -52.79
CA LEU A 249 -6.44 7.66 -53.48
C LEU A 249 -7.31 8.89 -53.79
N GLY A 250 -7.64 9.08 -55.07
CA GLY A 250 -8.48 10.18 -55.55
C GLY A 250 -9.49 9.76 -56.61
N TRP A 251 -10.59 10.50 -56.71
CA TRP A 251 -11.65 10.27 -57.69
C TRP A 251 -11.24 10.76 -59.08
N SER A 252 -11.30 9.87 -60.07
CA SER A 252 -11.03 10.18 -61.47
C SER A 252 -12.25 9.83 -62.33
N THR A 253 -12.57 10.69 -63.30
CA THR A 253 -13.70 10.46 -64.22
C THR A 253 -13.36 9.30 -65.16
N THR A 254 -14.14 8.23 -65.09
CA THR A 254 -13.98 7.04 -65.93
C THR A 254 -14.96 7.00 -67.10
N GLN A 255 -16.18 7.52 -66.94
CA GLN A 255 -17.18 7.53 -68.02
C GLN A 255 -18.25 8.62 -67.85
N ASP A 256 -18.57 9.36 -68.92
CA ASP A 256 -19.65 10.35 -68.95
C ASP A 256 -20.90 9.78 -69.65
N CYS A 257 -21.97 9.55 -68.90
CA CYS A 257 -23.21 8.95 -69.39
C CYS A 257 -24.02 9.86 -70.31
N THR A 258 -23.75 11.18 -70.34
CA THR A 258 -24.46 12.12 -71.22
C THR A 258 -24.13 11.94 -72.68
N SER A 259 -22.93 11.44 -72.98
CA SER A 259 -22.47 11.14 -74.34
C SER A 259 -23.32 10.06 -75.05
N SER A 260 -24.03 9.24 -74.26
CA SER A 260 -24.96 8.19 -74.74
C SER A 260 -26.44 8.52 -74.51
N GLY A 261 -26.77 9.73 -74.00
CA GLY A 261 -28.13 10.11 -73.62
C GLY A 261 -28.68 9.38 -72.38
N GLN A 262 -27.80 8.89 -71.50
CA GLN A 262 -28.13 8.12 -70.30
C GLN A 262 -27.79 8.88 -69.02
N VAL A 263 -28.28 8.42 -67.87
CA VAL A 263 -27.97 8.97 -66.54
C VAL A 263 -27.15 7.98 -65.73
N CYS A 264 -26.24 8.47 -64.89
CA CYS A 264 -25.46 7.65 -63.98
C CYS A 264 -26.35 7.19 -62.84
N VAL A 265 -26.47 5.89 -62.63
CA VAL A 265 -27.19 5.31 -61.49
C VAL A 265 -26.27 4.39 -60.69
N ALA A 266 -26.21 4.62 -59.38
CA ALA A 266 -25.54 3.72 -58.45
C ALA A 266 -26.46 2.51 -58.20
N GLN A 267 -26.03 1.32 -58.60
CA GLN A 267 -26.73 0.06 -58.35
C GLN A 267 -25.82 -0.90 -57.59
N GLY A 268 -26.07 -1.03 -56.28
CA GLY A 268 -25.22 -1.85 -55.42
C GLY A 268 -23.78 -1.32 -55.36
N THR A 269 -22.80 -2.17 -55.64
CA THR A 269 -21.36 -1.83 -55.63
C THR A 269 -20.82 -1.33 -56.98
N ALA A 270 -21.69 -1.01 -57.95
CA ALA A 270 -21.30 -0.50 -59.25
C ALA A 270 -22.11 0.75 -59.66
N ALA A 271 -21.47 1.68 -60.37
CA ALA A 271 -22.13 2.80 -61.05
C ALA A 271 -22.19 2.50 -62.56
N ILE A 272 -23.37 2.60 -63.17
CA ILE A 272 -23.59 2.29 -64.59
C ILE A 272 -24.40 3.38 -65.30
N CYS A 273 -24.17 3.54 -66.61
CA CYS A 273 -25.02 4.34 -67.48
C CYS A 273 -26.22 3.50 -67.94
N SER A 274 -27.44 3.86 -67.54
CA SER A 274 -28.66 3.10 -67.85
C SER A 274 -29.69 3.93 -68.60
N GLY A 275 -30.39 3.31 -69.56
CA GLY A 275 -31.48 3.90 -70.34
C GLY A 275 -32.74 3.05 -70.29
N SER A 276 -33.66 3.37 -69.38
CA SER A 276 -35.09 3.00 -69.41
C SER A 276 -35.79 3.61 -68.20
N CYS A 277 -36.92 4.30 -68.42
CA CYS A 277 -37.80 4.72 -67.33
C CYS A 277 -38.73 3.57 -66.95
N SER A 278 -39.08 3.44 -65.66
CA SER A 278 -40.16 2.55 -65.22
C SER A 278 -41.44 3.36 -65.03
N ASN A 279 -42.58 2.81 -65.44
CA ASN A 279 -43.89 3.40 -65.15
C ASN A 279 -44.08 3.50 -63.62
N GLN A 280 -44.20 4.72 -63.08
CA GLN A 280 -44.49 4.94 -61.66
C GLN A 280 -45.96 4.68 -61.32
N CYS A 281 -46.80 4.49 -62.34
CA CYS A 281 -48.23 4.21 -62.20
C CYS A 281 -48.74 3.29 -63.31
N ALA A 282 -49.73 2.47 -62.97
CA ALA A 282 -50.17 1.36 -63.82
C ALA A 282 -51.15 1.76 -64.93
N THR A 283 -51.92 2.84 -64.75
CA THR A 283 -53.01 3.24 -65.66
C THR A 283 -53.01 4.76 -65.87
N GLU A 284 -52.96 5.20 -67.12
CA GLU A 284 -53.08 6.62 -67.48
C GLU A 284 -54.44 7.19 -67.02
N GLY A 285 -54.41 8.30 -66.29
CA GLY A 285 -55.59 8.96 -65.72
C GLY A 285 -55.95 8.58 -64.28
N ALA A 286 -55.28 7.61 -63.66
CA ALA A 286 -55.49 7.30 -62.23
C ALA A 286 -55.11 8.49 -61.33
N GLN A 287 -55.84 8.69 -60.21
CA GLN A 287 -55.54 9.75 -59.25
C GLN A 287 -55.25 9.19 -57.85
N SER A 288 -54.26 9.76 -57.16
CA SER A 288 -53.88 9.36 -55.80
C SER A 288 -53.27 10.54 -55.02
N CYS A 289 -53.32 10.46 -53.69
CA CYS A 289 -52.68 11.43 -52.81
C CYS A 289 -51.20 11.07 -52.61
N VAL A 290 -50.30 11.95 -53.06
CA VAL A 290 -48.84 11.80 -52.85
C VAL A 290 -48.32 13.10 -52.23
N ALA A 291 -47.66 12.99 -51.08
CA ALA A 291 -47.14 14.13 -50.31
C ALA A 291 -48.19 15.23 -50.05
N GLY A 292 -49.43 14.84 -49.75
CA GLY A 292 -50.55 15.77 -49.48
C GLY A 292 -51.16 16.44 -50.70
N SER A 293 -50.69 16.16 -51.92
CA SER A 293 -51.24 16.73 -53.15
C SER A 293 -52.00 15.68 -53.95
N VAL A 294 -53.07 16.09 -54.64
CA VAL A 294 -53.77 15.26 -55.62
C VAL A 294 -52.86 15.11 -56.84
N THR A 295 -52.47 13.88 -57.16
CA THR A 295 -51.60 13.58 -58.31
C THR A 295 -52.35 12.74 -59.35
N THR A 296 -52.07 12.96 -60.64
CA THR A 296 -52.70 12.24 -61.76
C THR A 296 -51.62 11.57 -62.61
N CYS A 297 -51.79 10.28 -62.87
CA CYS A 297 -50.88 9.50 -63.71
C CYS A 297 -51.02 9.90 -65.19
N THR A 298 -49.95 10.37 -65.83
CA THR A 298 -49.97 10.82 -67.24
C THR A 298 -48.79 10.25 -68.03
N LYS A 299 -48.99 10.00 -69.34
CA LYS A 299 -47.93 9.49 -70.20
C LYS A 299 -47.00 10.60 -70.67
N GLN A 300 -45.72 10.48 -70.33
CA GLN A 300 -44.69 11.44 -70.68
C GLN A 300 -44.11 11.18 -72.07
N SER A 301 -43.39 12.16 -72.63
CA SER A 301 -42.81 12.11 -73.97
C SER A 301 -41.74 11.02 -74.17
N ASN A 302 -41.20 10.47 -73.08
CA ASN A 302 -40.28 9.32 -73.06
C ASN A 302 -41.01 7.96 -73.07
N GLY A 303 -42.35 7.97 -73.14
CA GLY A 303 -43.19 6.77 -73.29
C GLY A 303 -43.65 6.13 -71.97
N CYS A 304 -43.19 6.59 -70.81
CA CYS A 304 -43.55 6.05 -69.50
C CYS A 304 -44.73 6.80 -68.84
N LEU A 305 -45.46 6.11 -67.96
CA LEU A 305 -46.54 6.66 -67.13
C LEU A 305 -45.98 7.16 -65.80
N ASP A 306 -46.17 8.44 -65.51
CA ASP A 306 -45.62 9.10 -64.31
C ASP A 306 -46.66 9.94 -63.56
N TRP A 307 -46.52 10.06 -62.23
CA TRP A 307 -47.44 10.84 -61.39
C TRP A 307 -47.16 12.34 -61.55
N VAL A 308 -48.09 13.08 -62.14
CA VAL A 308 -48.01 14.54 -62.23
C VAL A 308 -48.81 15.16 -61.10
N THR A 309 -48.14 15.97 -60.28
CA THR A 309 -48.75 16.65 -59.15
C THR A 309 -49.71 17.73 -59.64
N GLY A 310 -50.97 17.61 -59.23
CA GLY A 310 -52.00 18.61 -59.43
C GLY A 310 -52.19 19.46 -58.17
N GLN A 311 -53.41 19.46 -57.63
CA GLN A 311 -53.82 20.35 -56.55
C GLN A 311 -53.12 20.00 -55.22
N ASN A 312 -52.38 20.96 -54.64
CA ASN A 312 -51.70 20.81 -53.36
C ASN A 312 -52.64 21.12 -52.18
N CYS A 313 -53.12 20.10 -51.49
CA CYS A 313 -54.10 20.27 -50.40
C CYS A 313 -53.54 21.01 -49.17
N PRO A 314 -52.27 20.79 -48.73
CA PRO A 314 -51.64 21.57 -47.66
C PRO A 314 -51.62 23.07 -47.94
N SER A 315 -51.40 23.49 -49.19
CA SER A 315 -51.45 24.91 -49.57
C SER A 315 -52.84 25.55 -49.39
N GLN A 316 -53.88 24.74 -49.20
CA GLN A 316 -55.26 25.14 -48.99
C GLN A 316 -55.78 24.78 -47.59
N GLY A 317 -54.90 24.37 -46.67
CA GLY A 317 -55.28 24.00 -45.30
C GLY A 317 -56.15 22.73 -45.21
N LYS A 318 -56.03 21.84 -46.19
CA LYS A 318 -56.81 20.60 -46.31
C LYS A 318 -55.89 19.39 -46.38
N ILE A 319 -56.38 18.22 -45.98
CA ILE A 319 -55.70 16.93 -46.18
C ILE A 319 -56.20 16.31 -47.48
N CYS A 320 -55.31 15.63 -48.21
CA CYS A 320 -55.68 14.87 -49.40
C CYS A 320 -56.19 13.49 -48.98
N GLU A 321 -57.43 13.16 -49.34
CA GLU A 321 -58.00 11.83 -49.16
C GLU A 321 -58.27 11.15 -50.51
N THR A 322 -57.93 9.87 -50.60
CA THR A 322 -58.17 9.03 -51.78
C THR A 322 -59.42 8.18 -51.54
N THR A 323 -60.45 8.32 -52.36
CA THR A 323 -61.67 7.48 -52.31
C THR A 323 -61.85 6.78 -53.64
N GLY A 324 -61.64 5.46 -53.68
CA GLY A 324 -61.65 4.69 -54.92
C GLY A 324 -60.52 5.12 -55.87
N SER A 325 -60.85 5.44 -57.12
CA SER A 325 -59.89 5.87 -58.16
C SER A 325 -59.74 7.40 -58.26
N THR A 326 -60.26 8.16 -57.29
CA THR A 326 -60.22 9.63 -57.25
C THR A 326 -59.64 10.14 -55.94
N ALA A 327 -58.85 11.22 -56.00
CA ALA A 327 -58.25 11.87 -54.83
C ALA A 327 -58.71 13.34 -54.73
N ALA A 328 -59.03 13.81 -53.52
CA ALA A 328 -59.57 15.16 -53.28
C ALA A 328 -59.10 15.77 -51.95
N CYS A 329 -59.12 17.12 -51.86
CA CYS A 329 -58.75 17.85 -50.65
C CYS A 329 -59.95 18.03 -49.69
N VAL A 330 -59.87 17.51 -48.46
CA VAL A 330 -60.91 17.58 -47.40
C VAL A 330 -60.35 18.18 -46.10
N ALA A 331 -61.20 18.68 -45.19
CA ALA A 331 -60.76 19.36 -43.96
C ALA A 331 -60.87 18.47 -42.70
N ASN A 332 -59.86 18.46 -41.81
CA ASN A 332 -59.89 17.81 -40.49
C ASN A 332 -58.93 18.55 -39.53
N CYS A 333 -59.45 19.09 -38.40
CA CYS A 333 -58.62 19.71 -37.37
C CYS A 333 -59.34 19.93 -36.01
N PHE A 334 -58.66 19.67 -34.87
CA PHE A 334 -59.09 19.97 -33.49
C PHE A 334 -58.03 20.84 -32.78
N ASP A 335 -58.43 22.00 -32.27
CA ASP A 335 -57.53 22.97 -31.61
C ASP A 335 -57.32 22.63 -30.13
N VAL A 336 -56.07 22.41 -29.72
CA VAL A 336 -55.70 22.06 -28.33
C VAL A 336 -55.15 23.25 -27.52
N CYS A 337 -54.98 24.42 -28.15
CA CYS A 337 -54.65 25.67 -27.47
C CYS A 337 -55.57 26.81 -27.90
N PRO A 338 -55.80 27.82 -27.04
CA PRO A 338 -56.97 28.71 -27.15
C PRO A 338 -56.85 29.76 -28.26
N THR A 339 -55.67 30.33 -28.46
CA THR A 339 -55.39 31.33 -29.49
C THR A 339 -53.91 31.31 -29.86
N VAL A 340 -53.61 31.33 -31.16
CA VAL A 340 -52.23 31.47 -31.68
C VAL A 340 -51.54 32.69 -31.05
N GLY A 341 -50.35 32.47 -30.49
CA GLY A 341 -49.55 33.45 -29.76
C GLY A 341 -49.75 33.45 -28.25
N ALA A 342 -50.75 32.73 -27.71
CA ALA A 342 -50.84 32.50 -26.27
C ALA A 342 -49.58 31.77 -25.79
N LYS A 343 -49.10 32.10 -24.60
CA LYS A 343 -47.95 31.43 -23.99
C LYS A 343 -48.35 30.82 -22.66
N GLN A 344 -47.83 29.63 -22.36
CA GLN A 344 -48.04 28.93 -21.09
C GLN A 344 -46.71 28.41 -20.55
N CYS A 345 -46.69 28.07 -19.26
CA CYS A 345 -45.57 27.37 -18.66
C CYS A 345 -45.83 25.87 -18.65
N LEU A 346 -44.83 25.10 -19.07
CA LEU A 346 -44.75 23.67 -18.81
C LEU A 346 -43.41 23.43 -18.11
N PHE A 347 -43.45 23.22 -16.78
CA PHE A 347 -42.26 23.25 -15.93
C PHE A 347 -41.46 24.56 -16.12
N ASN A 348 -40.16 24.48 -16.39
CA ASN A 348 -39.32 25.65 -16.66
C ASN A 348 -39.23 26.06 -18.15
N GLU A 349 -40.20 25.61 -18.96
CA GLU A 349 -40.27 25.95 -20.38
C GLU A 349 -41.49 26.84 -20.66
N VAL A 350 -41.22 27.94 -21.37
CA VAL A 350 -42.27 28.74 -22.01
C VAL A 350 -42.68 28.00 -23.28
N GLN A 351 -43.95 27.63 -23.37
CA GLN A 351 -44.57 27.15 -24.59
C GLN A 351 -45.38 28.26 -25.25
N VAL A 352 -45.47 28.25 -26.57
CA VAL A 352 -46.27 29.17 -27.38
C VAL A 352 -47.25 28.39 -28.24
N CYS A 353 -48.50 28.83 -28.28
CA CYS A 353 -49.54 28.28 -29.12
C CYS A 353 -49.28 28.73 -30.56
N THR A 354 -48.97 27.80 -31.45
CA THR A 354 -48.67 28.08 -32.86
C THR A 354 -49.70 27.41 -33.76
N LEU A 355 -49.90 28.01 -34.94
CA LEU A 355 -50.71 27.39 -35.99
C LEU A 355 -49.83 26.42 -36.77
N LYS A 356 -50.12 25.13 -36.67
CA LYS A 356 -49.44 24.11 -37.45
C LYS A 356 -49.93 24.12 -38.91
N PRO A 357 -49.17 23.54 -39.86
CA PRO A 357 -49.54 23.52 -41.29
C PRO A 357 -50.89 22.89 -41.62
N ASN A 358 -51.44 22.07 -40.71
CA ASN A 358 -52.78 21.49 -40.80
C ASN A 358 -53.89 22.44 -40.30
N THR A 359 -53.60 23.72 -40.12
CA THR A 359 -54.49 24.78 -39.61
C THR A 359 -54.96 24.60 -38.17
N CYS A 360 -54.31 23.71 -37.40
CA CYS A 360 -54.63 23.49 -35.99
C CYS A 360 -53.70 24.26 -35.04
N GLN A 361 -54.25 24.66 -33.91
CA GLN A 361 -53.55 25.34 -32.84
C GLN A 361 -52.95 24.32 -31.87
N GLN A 362 -51.61 24.28 -31.74
CA GLN A 362 -50.88 23.40 -30.82
C GLN A 362 -49.82 24.14 -30.01
N TRP A 363 -49.51 23.62 -28.81
CA TRP A 363 -48.41 24.13 -27.99
C TRP A 363 -47.05 23.68 -28.54
N GLU A 364 -46.15 24.62 -28.79
CA GLU A 364 -44.76 24.39 -29.16
C GLU A 364 -43.81 24.99 -28.14
N LYS A 365 -42.62 24.42 -28.00
CA LYS A 365 -41.55 24.99 -27.17
C LYS A 365 -41.09 26.32 -27.75
N ASP A 366 -41.16 27.39 -26.95
CA ASP A 366 -40.66 28.73 -27.30
C ASP A 366 -39.24 28.93 -26.75
N THR A 367 -39.07 28.73 -25.45
CA THR A 367 -37.79 28.93 -24.77
C THR A 367 -37.78 28.18 -23.44
N THR A 368 -36.64 27.57 -23.12
CA THR A 368 -36.34 27.10 -21.76
C THR A 368 -35.74 28.26 -20.98
N CYS A 369 -36.21 28.52 -19.77
CA CYS A 369 -35.74 29.69 -19.04
C CYS A 369 -34.25 29.61 -18.70
N PRO A 370 -33.49 30.71 -18.90
CA PRO A 370 -32.08 30.74 -18.58
C PRO A 370 -31.82 30.54 -17.09
N PHE A 371 -30.58 30.19 -16.76
CA PHE A 371 -30.09 29.98 -15.40
C PHE A 371 -30.56 31.09 -14.42
N GLY A 372 -31.14 30.68 -13.29
CA GLY A 372 -31.68 31.58 -12.27
C GLY A 372 -33.06 32.18 -12.58
N GLN A 373 -33.77 31.68 -13.59
CA GLN A 373 -35.12 32.11 -13.94
C GLN A 373 -36.10 30.92 -13.99
N THR A 374 -37.33 31.15 -13.54
CA THR A 374 -38.46 30.23 -13.71
C THR A 374 -39.46 30.75 -14.73
N CYS A 375 -40.20 29.86 -15.37
CA CYS A 375 -41.34 30.25 -16.19
C CYS A 375 -42.49 30.72 -15.29
N VAL A 376 -42.92 31.98 -15.47
CA VAL A 376 -44.06 32.54 -14.73
C VAL A 376 -45.23 32.78 -15.69
N ALA A 377 -46.36 32.14 -15.41
CA ALA A 377 -47.60 32.33 -16.14
C ALA A 377 -48.33 33.59 -15.65
N ASN A 378 -48.64 34.51 -16.58
CA ASN A 378 -49.37 35.74 -16.34
C ASN A 378 -50.59 35.77 -17.26
N GLY A 379 -51.64 35.03 -16.90
CA GLY A 379 -52.84 34.88 -17.73
C GLY A 379 -52.57 34.11 -19.02
N SER A 380 -52.83 34.72 -20.19
CA SER A 380 -52.57 34.13 -21.52
C SER A 380 -51.13 34.30 -22.01
N THR A 381 -50.22 34.74 -21.14
CA THR A 381 -48.78 34.92 -21.42
C THR A 381 -47.92 34.16 -20.42
N ALA A 382 -46.70 33.81 -20.84
CA ALA A 382 -45.69 33.19 -20.00
C ALA A 382 -44.32 33.74 -20.40
N SER A 383 -43.46 33.98 -19.39
CA SER A 383 -42.13 34.55 -19.57
C SER A 383 -41.19 34.06 -18.48
N CYS A 384 -39.90 34.01 -18.79
CA CYS A 384 -38.86 33.73 -17.83
C CYS A 384 -38.65 34.93 -16.90
N GLN A 385 -38.73 34.69 -15.61
CA GLN A 385 -38.52 35.70 -14.57
C GLN A 385 -37.62 35.12 -13.48
N THR A 386 -36.83 35.96 -12.82
CA THR A 386 -36.00 35.55 -11.70
C THR A 386 -36.88 34.97 -10.59
N ALA A 387 -36.65 33.69 -10.27
CA ALA A 387 -37.38 33.00 -9.23
C ALA A 387 -36.68 33.19 -7.87
N PRO A 388 -37.42 33.21 -6.76
CA PRO A 388 -36.83 32.94 -5.45
C PRO A 388 -36.20 31.55 -5.48
N ALA A 389 -34.92 31.43 -5.10
CA ALA A 389 -34.22 30.16 -5.05
C ALA A 389 -34.69 29.37 -3.81
N THR A 390 -35.78 28.62 -3.95
CA THR A 390 -36.37 27.83 -2.86
C THR A 390 -35.76 26.43 -2.75
N GLY A 391 -35.12 25.95 -3.82
CA GLY A 391 -34.58 24.60 -3.93
C GLY A 391 -35.64 23.51 -4.13
N GLU A 392 -36.89 23.86 -4.41
CA GLU A 392 -38.01 22.89 -4.57
C GLU A 392 -37.91 22.12 -5.89
N ASP A 393 -37.59 22.82 -6.98
CA ASP A 393 -37.63 22.24 -8.32
C ASP A 393 -36.58 22.85 -9.24
N CYS A 394 -36.51 22.33 -10.46
CA CYS A 394 -35.59 22.81 -11.49
C CYS A 394 -35.75 24.28 -11.92
N GLY A 395 -36.91 24.90 -11.68
CA GLY A 395 -37.11 26.34 -11.92
C GLY A 395 -36.65 27.21 -10.76
N THR A 396 -36.51 26.62 -9.57
CA THR A 396 -36.15 27.27 -8.31
C THR A 396 -34.86 26.73 -7.68
N ALA A 397 -34.10 25.94 -8.45
CA ALA A 397 -32.83 25.35 -8.07
C ALA A 397 -31.86 26.43 -7.60
N ILE A 398 -31.13 26.15 -6.52
CA ILE A 398 -30.31 27.15 -5.85
C ILE A 398 -28.92 27.17 -6.51
N PRO A 399 -28.51 28.30 -7.12
CA PRO A 399 -27.20 28.40 -7.74
C PRO A 399 -26.09 28.48 -6.69
N ILE A 400 -25.07 27.65 -6.85
CA ILE A 400 -23.86 27.66 -6.01
C ILE A 400 -22.62 27.96 -6.84
N THR A 401 -21.56 28.42 -6.19
CA THR A 401 -20.26 28.74 -6.80
C THR A 401 -19.13 28.14 -5.97
N ALA A 402 -17.87 28.18 -6.41
CA ALA A 402 -16.75 27.75 -5.58
C ALA A 402 -16.68 28.52 -4.25
N GLY A 403 -16.20 27.83 -3.21
CA GLY A 403 -16.12 28.31 -1.84
C GLY A 403 -17.24 27.78 -0.96
N THR A 404 -17.29 28.28 0.27
CA THR A 404 -18.27 27.90 1.29
C THR A 404 -19.48 28.84 1.27
N HIS A 405 -20.67 28.26 1.24
CA HIS A 405 -21.96 28.94 1.20
C HIS A 405 -22.84 28.47 2.35
N SER A 406 -23.66 29.37 2.89
CA SER A 406 -24.73 29.06 3.83
C SER A 406 -26.07 29.41 3.17
N ILE A 407 -26.86 28.39 2.85
CA ILE A 407 -27.99 28.46 1.92
C ILE A 407 -29.29 28.28 2.68
N ALA A 408 -30.13 29.31 2.73
CA ALA A 408 -31.51 29.15 3.15
C ALA A 408 -32.33 28.52 2.02
N TRP A 409 -33.16 27.51 2.34
CA TRP A 409 -34.03 26.82 1.40
C TRP A 409 -35.44 26.67 1.98
N THR A 410 -36.45 26.48 1.12
CA THR A 410 -37.86 26.36 1.54
C THR A 410 -38.62 25.26 0.80
N ALA A 411 -37.91 24.25 0.30
CA ALA A 411 -38.49 23.05 -0.27
C ALA A 411 -39.47 22.35 0.70
N THR A 412 -40.53 21.78 0.17
CA THR A 412 -41.66 21.22 0.91
C THR A 412 -42.03 19.80 0.51
N LYS A 413 -41.52 19.32 -0.63
CA LYS A 413 -41.84 17.99 -1.17
C LYS A 413 -40.58 17.24 -1.59
N ASN A 414 -40.75 15.92 -1.71
CA ASN A 414 -39.80 15.06 -2.40
C ASN A 414 -40.25 14.91 -3.86
N ASP A 415 -39.68 15.69 -4.75
CA ASP A 415 -40.09 15.82 -6.15
C ASP A 415 -39.17 15.05 -7.11
N HIS A 416 -37.89 14.89 -6.80
CA HIS A 416 -36.91 14.22 -7.68
C HIS A 416 -36.32 12.94 -7.08
N LEU A 417 -35.88 12.94 -5.82
CA LEU A 417 -35.38 11.75 -5.10
C LEU A 417 -36.53 10.83 -4.62
N THR A 418 -37.45 10.54 -5.53
CA THR A 418 -38.65 9.70 -5.31
C THR A 418 -38.33 8.21 -5.23
N VAL A 419 -37.15 7.81 -5.71
CA VAL A 419 -36.57 6.47 -5.57
C VAL A 419 -35.19 6.63 -4.95
N THR A 420 -34.87 5.77 -3.98
CA THR A 420 -33.58 5.79 -3.31
C THR A 420 -32.43 5.52 -4.29
N PRO A 421 -31.41 6.38 -4.35
CA PRO A 421 -30.20 6.15 -5.12
C PRO A 421 -29.42 4.90 -4.68
N GLN A 422 -28.54 4.37 -5.54
CA GLN A 422 -27.76 3.16 -5.23
C GLN A 422 -26.91 3.28 -3.97
N CYS A 423 -26.31 4.45 -3.72
CA CYS A 423 -25.48 4.69 -2.54
C CYS A 423 -26.26 4.70 -1.21
N ALA A 424 -27.59 4.63 -1.24
CA ALA A 424 -28.45 4.64 -0.06
C ALA A 424 -29.50 3.51 -0.07
N ASP A 425 -29.36 2.50 -0.95
CA ASP A 425 -30.34 1.47 -1.32
C ASP A 425 -31.06 0.72 -0.19
N LEU A 426 -30.50 0.71 1.02
CA LEU A 426 -31.11 0.12 2.23
C LEU A 426 -32.07 1.05 3.00
N TYR A 427 -32.22 2.31 2.59
CA TYR A 427 -32.98 3.34 3.31
C TYR A 427 -33.98 4.08 2.41
N THR A 428 -35.04 4.63 2.99
CA THR A 428 -36.02 5.42 2.23
C THR A 428 -35.77 6.91 2.43
N VAL A 429 -35.85 7.68 1.36
CA VAL A 429 -35.77 9.15 1.42
C VAL A 429 -36.93 9.68 2.28
N ASP A 430 -36.61 10.57 3.22
CA ASP A 430 -37.54 11.20 4.14
C ASP A 430 -37.44 12.73 4.06
N GLY A 431 -38.58 13.42 4.09
CA GLY A 431 -38.63 14.87 3.92
C GLY A 431 -38.41 15.37 2.48
N PRO A 432 -38.26 16.70 2.29
CA PRO A 432 -38.09 17.31 0.98
C PRO A 432 -36.69 17.12 0.41
N ASP A 433 -36.57 17.09 -0.92
CA ASP A 433 -35.28 17.12 -1.61
C ASP A 433 -34.94 18.55 -2.07
N VAL A 434 -33.72 18.98 -1.78
CA VAL A 434 -33.24 20.32 -2.16
C VAL A 434 -32.41 20.21 -3.42
N VAL A 435 -32.76 21.00 -4.43
CA VAL A 435 -32.05 21.07 -5.72
C VAL A 435 -31.05 22.22 -5.72
N LEU A 436 -29.76 21.88 -5.84
CA LEU A 436 -28.68 22.82 -6.09
C LEU A 436 -28.20 22.71 -7.54
N VAL A 437 -27.67 23.80 -8.08
CA VAL A 437 -27.09 23.82 -9.44
C VAL A 437 -25.76 24.56 -9.46
N TYR A 438 -24.78 23.96 -10.13
CA TYR A 438 -23.47 24.54 -10.36
C TYR A 438 -23.17 24.62 -11.86
N GLN A 439 -22.60 25.75 -12.30
CA GLN A 439 -22.29 26.01 -13.70
C GLN A 439 -20.76 26.10 -13.88
N PRO A 440 -20.09 25.02 -14.33
CA PRO A 440 -18.65 25.01 -14.53
C PRO A 440 -18.22 25.93 -15.69
N SER A 441 -17.07 26.58 -15.51
CA SER A 441 -16.38 27.39 -16.54
C SER A 441 -15.09 26.73 -17.06
N PHE A 442 -14.85 25.48 -16.66
CA PHE A 442 -13.67 24.67 -16.97
C PHE A 442 -14.07 23.21 -17.16
N ASP A 443 -13.18 22.43 -17.78
CA ASP A 443 -13.24 20.97 -17.77
C ASP A 443 -12.42 20.45 -16.58
N GLY A 444 -12.97 19.52 -15.80
CA GLY A 444 -12.29 18.94 -14.63
C GLY A 444 -13.23 18.29 -13.64
N SER A 445 -13.06 18.56 -12.35
CA SER A 445 -13.99 18.08 -11.30
C SER A 445 -14.31 19.17 -10.28
N ILE A 446 -15.38 18.93 -9.55
CA ILE A 446 -15.71 19.66 -8.33
C ILE A 446 -15.83 18.68 -7.17
N ASP A 447 -15.35 19.06 -6.00
CA ASP A 447 -15.70 18.38 -4.75
C ASP A 447 -16.73 19.23 -4.02
N PHE A 448 -17.87 18.63 -3.68
CA PHE A 448 -18.87 19.25 -2.84
C PHE A 448 -18.85 18.59 -1.45
N SER A 449 -19.07 19.37 -0.40
CA SER A 449 -19.19 18.91 0.97
C SER A 449 -20.28 19.66 1.69
N PHE A 450 -21.12 18.96 2.45
CA PHE A 450 -22.22 19.49 3.24
C PHE A 450 -21.94 19.30 4.73
N ASP A 451 -22.17 20.35 5.53
CA ASP A 451 -22.20 20.19 6.98
C ASP A 451 -23.55 19.57 7.38
N LYS A 452 -23.50 18.46 8.11
CA LYS A 452 -24.69 17.76 8.61
C LYS A 452 -24.56 17.46 10.09
N PRO A 453 -25.66 17.27 10.83
CA PRO A 453 -25.54 16.81 12.20
C PRO A 453 -25.06 15.34 12.22
N ALA A 454 -24.11 15.02 13.11
CA ALA A 454 -23.62 13.66 13.32
C ALA A 454 -24.76 12.69 13.65
N ASN A 455 -24.65 11.43 13.22
CA ASN A 455 -25.66 10.38 13.38
C ASN A 455 -27.03 10.66 12.72
N ASN A 456 -27.08 11.53 11.71
CA ASN A 456 -28.21 11.61 10.77
C ASN A 456 -27.74 11.22 9.38
N ARG A 457 -28.51 10.36 8.69
CA ARG A 457 -28.14 9.88 7.36
C ARG A 457 -28.73 10.75 6.27
N TRP A 458 -27.86 11.48 5.59
CA TRP A 458 -28.24 12.20 4.37
C TRP A 458 -27.81 11.42 3.14
N VAL A 459 -28.41 11.79 2.01
CA VAL A 459 -28.03 11.31 0.69
C VAL A 459 -27.93 12.51 -0.25
N ALA A 460 -26.88 12.54 -1.07
CA ALA A 460 -26.75 13.49 -2.17
C ALA A 460 -26.41 12.77 -3.47
N LEU A 461 -27.09 13.15 -4.55
CA LEU A 461 -26.86 12.66 -5.90
C LEU A 461 -26.55 13.83 -6.83
N ALA A 462 -25.46 13.72 -7.60
CA ALA A 462 -25.06 14.69 -8.60
C ALA A 462 -25.20 14.12 -10.02
N THR A 463 -25.70 14.94 -10.94
CA THR A 463 -25.87 14.57 -12.35
C THR A 463 -25.69 15.78 -13.27
N ASP A 464 -25.17 15.53 -14.48
CA ASP A 464 -25.13 16.50 -15.58
C ASP A 464 -26.26 16.26 -16.62
N GLY A 465 -27.20 15.38 -16.28
CA GLY A 465 -28.42 15.16 -17.04
C GLY A 465 -29.33 16.39 -17.05
N ALA A 466 -30.45 16.30 -17.77
CA ALA A 466 -31.48 17.32 -17.67
C ALA A 466 -31.95 17.41 -16.21
N CYS A 467 -32.22 18.62 -15.71
CA CYS A 467 -32.73 18.74 -14.35
C CYS A 467 -34.02 17.92 -14.16
N GLY A 468 -34.13 17.24 -13.02
CA GLY A 468 -35.14 16.25 -12.68
C GLY A 468 -34.85 14.84 -13.19
N THR A 469 -33.78 14.63 -13.95
CA THR A 469 -33.27 13.30 -14.30
C THR A 469 -32.10 12.94 -13.40
N LEU A 470 -32.14 11.75 -12.79
CA LEU A 470 -31.07 11.27 -11.89
C LEU A 470 -29.99 10.45 -12.64
N VAL A 471 -30.04 10.44 -13.97
CA VAL A 471 -29.18 9.62 -14.84
C VAL A 471 -28.53 10.51 -15.90
N PRO A 472 -27.21 10.43 -16.14
CA PRO A 472 -26.24 9.56 -15.46
C PRO A 472 -25.99 10.01 -14.01
N GLU A 473 -25.83 9.05 -13.11
CA GLU A 473 -25.41 9.30 -11.73
C GLU A 473 -23.89 9.56 -11.75
N LEU A 474 -23.48 10.83 -11.66
CA LEU A 474 -22.07 11.20 -11.69
C LEU A 474 -21.39 11.05 -10.33
N ALA A 475 -22.14 11.29 -9.26
CA ALA A 475 -21.74 10.99 -7.89
C ALA A 475 -22.97 10.67 -7.06
N CYS A 476 -22.83 9.74 -6.12
CA CYS A 476 -23.85 9.43 -5.13
C CYS A 476 -23.16 9.14 -3.81
N VAL A 477 -23.51 9.93 -2.80
CA VAL A 477 -22.90 9.82 -1.46
C VAL A 477 -23.99 9.74 -0.41
N SER A 478 -23.79 8.86 0.57
CA SER A 478 -24.61 8.77 1.77
C SER A 478 -23.71 8.57 2.97
N GLU A 479 -23.93 9.35 4.03
CA GLU A 479 -23.12 9.32 5.24
C GLU A 479 -24.04 9.41 6.46
N TYR A 480 -23.78 8.60 7.49
CA TYR A 480 -24.55 8.56 8.74
C TYR A 480 -23.77 9.10 9.93
N THR A 481 -22.54 8.67 10.11
CA THR A 481 -21.72 8.89 11.31
C THR A 481 -21.16 10.29 11.41
N LEU A 482 -20.54 10.79 10.34
CA LEU A 482 -19.77 12.03 10.35
C LEU A 482 -20.66 13.29 10.39
N ASP A 483 -20.08 14.42 10.80
CA ASP A 483 -20.70 15.74 10.75
C ASP A 483 -20.52 16.45 9.38
N THR A 484 -19.91 15.77 8.43
CA THR A 484 -19.78 16.22 7.04
C THR A 484 -20.14 15.10 6.06
N MET A 485 -20.63 15.45 4.88
CA MET A 485 -20.88 14.52 3.77
C MET A 485 -20.49 15.18 2.46
N GLY A 486 -19.63 14.54 1.66
CA GLY A 486 -19.18 15.12 0.39
C GLY A 486 -18.83 14.08 -0.66
N GLY A 487 -18.71 14.54 -1.91
CA GLY A 487 -18.37 13.72 -3.06
C GLY A 487 -17.73 14.53 -4.17
N SER A 488 -17.12 13.83 -5.13
CA SER A 488 -16.44 14.40 -6.29
C SER A 488 -17.26 14.18 -7.55
N VAL A 489 -17.42 15.21 -8.38
CA VAL A 489 -18.21 15.18 -9.63
C VAL A 489 -17.35 15.64 -10.79
N PRO A 490 -17.22 14.86 -11.89
CA PRO A 490 -16.60 15.37 -13.11
C PRO A 490 -17.48 16.46 -13.75
N VAL A 491 -16.85 17.53 -14.24
CA VAL A 491 -17.52 18.68 -14.86
C VAL A 491 -16.95 18.95 -16.25
N SER A 492 -17.82 19.38 -17.16
CA SER A 492 -17.42 19.86 -18.48
C SER A 492 -17.81 21.33 -18.63
N ASN A 493 -16.96 22.12 -19.27
CA ASN A 493 -17.15 23.55 -19.44
C ASN A 493 -18.53 23.85 -20.05
N GLY A 494 -19.33 24.67 -19.36
CA GLY A 494 -20.64 25.09 -19.83
C GLY A 494 -21.77 24.06 -19.62
N LYS A 495 -21.48 22.86 -19.10
CA LYS A 495 -22.52 21.85 -18.80
C LYS A 495 -22.93 21.93 -17.32
N PRO A 496 -24.18 22.33 -16.98
CA PRO A 496 -24.60 22.45 -15.60
C PRO A 496 -24.63 21.10 -14.88
N VAL A 497 -24.26 21.11 -13.61
CA VAL A 497 -24.39 19.97 -12.70
C VAL A 497 -25.49 20.28 -11.68
N TYR A 498 -26.42 19.34 -11.52
CA TYR A 498 -27.47 19.40 -10.51
C TYR A 498 -27.13 18.46 -9.37
N ILE A 499 -27.23 18.95 -8.13
CA ILE A 499 -27.03 18.17 -6.91
C ILE A 499 -28.36 18.13 -6.15
N TYR A 500 -28.92 16.95 -5.99
CA TYR A 500 -30.12 16.70 -5.21
C TYR A 500 -29.70 16.16 -3.85
N ILE A 501 -30.16 16.78 -2.76
CA ILE A 501 -29.86 16.35 -1.40
C ILE A 501 -31.14 16.13 -0.62
N ALA A 502 -31.21 15.05 0.16
CA ALA A 502 -32.33 14.72 1.02
C ALA A 502 -31.88 13.98 2.28
N ASP A 503 -32.78 13.93 3.27
CA ASP A 503 -32.63 13.08 4.46
C ASP A 503 -33.17 11.65 4.18
N THR A 504 -32.83 10.68 5.03
CA THR A 504 -33.34 9.30 4.95
C THR A 504 -33.85 8.83 6.32
N THR A 505 -34.76 7.84 6.34
CA THR A 505 -35.57 7.37 7.50
C THR A 505 -34.82 6.82 8.73
N SER A 506 -33.53 7.09 8.88
CA SER A 506 -32.73 6.75 10.07
C SER A 506 -32.81 7.77 11.22
N GLY A 507 -33.43 8.93 11.01
CA GLY A 507 -33.47 10.06 11.97
C GLY A 507 -34.84 10.72 12.12
N THR A 508 -34.91 11.77 12.94
CA THR A 508 -36.14 12.58 13.18
C THR A 508 -36.00 14.05 12.75
N ALA A 509 -34.87 14.42 12.13
CA ALA A 509 -34.49 15.81 11.88
C ALA A 509 -34.37 16.09 10.37
N PRO A 510 -35.08 17.10 9.83
CA PRO A 510 -34.96 17.47 8.42
C PRO A 510 -33.55 18.00 8.10
N LEU A 511 -33.23 18.09 6.80
CA LEU A 511 -32.04 18.79 6.31
C LEU A 511 -31.80 20.12 7.07
N SER A 512 -30.54 20.44 7.36
CA SER A 512 -30.20 21.70 8.04
C SER A 512 -30.67 22.90 7.23
N ASN A 513 -31.26 23.89 7.90
CA ASN A 513 -31.66 25.15 7.29
C ASN A 513 -31.19 26.33 8.18
N PRO A 514 -30.17 27.11 7.75
CA PRO A 514 -29.52 27.06 6.44
C PRO A 514 -28.65 25.80 6.24
N LEU A 515 -28.54 25.37 4.98
CA LEU A 515 -27.66 24.31 4.52
C LEU A 515 -26.27 24.88 4.23
N ASN A 516 -25.23 24.40 4.90
CA ASN A 516 -23.87 24.80 4.59
C ASN A 516 -23.28 23.84 3.55
N VAL A 517 -22.75 24.39 2.47
CA VAL A 517 -22.08 23.64 1.41
C VAL A 517 -20.75 24.29 1.06
N THR A 518 -19.71 23.49 0.92
CA THR A 518 -18.40 23.90 0.39
C THR A 518 -18.19 23.23 -0.95
N LEU A 519 -17.85 24.03 -1.97
CA LEU A 519 -17.51 23.54 -3.29
C LEU A 519 -16.07 23.92 -3.63
N THR A 520 -15.25 22.96 -4.03
CA THR A 520 -13.87 23.20 -4.49
C THR A 520 -13.72 22.74 -5.94
N GLU A 521 -12.92 23.47 -6.72
CA GLU A 521 -12.76 23.25 -8.16
C GLU A 521 -11.37 22.67 -8.47
N LEU A 522 -11.34 21.66 -9.34
CA LEU A 522 -10.12 21.12 -9.94
C LEU A 522 -10.18 21.33 -11.45
N ASN A 523 -9.39 22.28 -11.96
CA ASN A 523 -9.37 22.66 -13.37
C ASN A 523 -8.26 21.93 -14.15
N CYS A 524 -8.64 21.14 -15.15
CA CYS A 524 -7.69 20.35 -15.96
C CYS A 524 -6.69 21.20 -16.74
N ALA A 525 -6.99 22.46 -17.05
CA ALA A 525 -6.04 23.32 -17.76
C ALA A 525 -4.83 23.73 -16.90
N THR A 526 -4.98 23.71 -15.58
CA THR A 526 -3.94 24.14 -14.62
C THR A 526 -3.48 23.01 -13.70
N PHE A 527 -4.15 21.87 -13.75
CA PHE A 527 -3.84 20.73 -12.90
C PHE A 527 -2.55 20.05 -13.35
N SER A 528 -1.61 19.90 -12.42
CA SER A 528 -0.44 19.04 -12.54
C SER A 528 -0.41 18.11 -11.33
N GLY A 529 -0.55 16.81 -11.54
CA GLY A 529 -0.40 15.83 -10.47
C GLY A 529 1.06 15.69 -10.08
N THR A 530 1.33 15.58 -8.79
CA THR A 530 2.65 15.28 -8.23
C THR A 530 2.63 13.94 -7.50
N ALA A 531 3.76 13.25 -7.53
CA ALA A 531 3.93 11.93 -6.91
C ALA A 531 4.94 12.04 -5.76
N THR A 532 4.47 12.33 -4.56
CA THR A 532 5.26 12.33 -3.32
C THR A 532 4.35 12.18 -2.10
N PRO A 533 4.80 11.50 -1.04
CA PRO A 533 6.10 10.82 -0.89
C PRO A 533 6.22 9.47 -1.65
N VAL A 534 7.47 8.97 -1.76
CA VAL A 534 7.78 7.62 -2.27
C VAL A 534 8.43 6.79 -1.16
N SER A 535 8.13 5.49 -1.13
CA SER A 535 8.76 4.50 -0.25
C SER A 535 9.31 3.32 -1.08
N PRO A 536 10.56 2.86 -0.86
CA PRO A 536 11.58 3.46 0.01
C PRO A 536 11.92 4.89 -0.42
N THR A 537 12.26 5.75 0.54
CA THR A 537 12.59 7.15 0.27
C THR A 537 13.78 7.24 -0.70
N ASN A 538 13.77 8.23 -1.59
CA ASN A 538 14.87 8.42 -2.54
C ASN A 538 16.23 8.60 -1.83
N GLY A 539 17.20 7.78 -2.20
CA GLY A 539 18.54 7.72 -1.60
C GLY A 539 18.61 7.01 -0.25
N SER A 540 17.54 6.36 0.19
CA SER A 540 17.55 5.55 1.42
C SER A 540 18.15 4.16 1.20
N THR A 541 18.56 3.52 2.29
CA THR A 541 18.85 2.08 2.34
C THR A 541 17.67 1.37 2.98
N THR A 542 17.20 0.27 2.40
CA THR A 542 16.07 -0.50 2.91
C THR A 542 16.40 -1.14 4.27
N ASN A 543 15.39 -1.52 5.03
CA ASN A 543 15.53 -2.31 6.26
C ASN A 543 15.16 -3.79 6.03
N THR A 544 14.95 -4.21 4.78
CA THR A 544 14.59 -5.58 4.41
C THR A 544 15.05 -5.87 2.98
N LEU A 545 15.19 -7.14 2.61
CA LEU A 545 15.39 -7.56 1.23
C LEU A 545 14.10 -7.50 0.41
N ALA A 546 12.93 -7.40 1.05
CA ALA A 546 11.63 -7.40 0.39
C ALA A 546 10.77 -6.14 0.66
N PRO A 547 11.26 -4.91 0.41
CA PRO A 547 10.48 -3.70 0.64
C PRO A 547 9.20 -3.67 -0.22
N LYS A 548 8.13 -3.08 0.34
CA LYS A 548 6.98 -2.59 -0.41
C LYS A 548 7.40 -1.34 -1.19
N LEU A 549 6.91 -1.16 -2.42
CA LEU A 549 7.07 0.10 -3.14
C LEU A 549 5.77 0.90 -3.02
N VAL A 550 5.83 2.08 -2.42
CA VAL A 550 4.65 2.93 -2.21
C VAL A 550 4.87 4.27 -2.90
N VAL A 551 3.85 4.74 -3.61
CA VAL A 551 3.82 6.08 -4.20
C VAL A 551 2.52 6.74 -3.85
N ASP A 552 2.61 7.90 -3.20
CA ASP A 552 1.48 8.77 -2.95
C ASP A 552 1.38 9.85 -4.03
N PHE A 553 0.15 10.15 -4.40
CA PHE A 553 -0.23 11.16 -5.38
C PHE A 553 -1.13 12.21 -4.72
N ASP A 554 -0.98 13.47 -5.13
CA ASP A 554 -1.84 14.56 -4.66
C ASP A 554 -3.29 14.46 -5.18
N ALA A 555 -3.50 13.74 -6.28
CA ALA A 555 -4.80 13.41 -6.84
C ALA A 555 -4.94 11.92 -7.18
N ALA A 556 -6.18 11.47 -7.30
CA ALA A 556 -6.49 10.10 -7.69
C ALA A 556 -5.93 9.82 -9.08
N ILE A 557 -5.29 8.66 -9.27
CA ILE A 557 -4.73 8.25 -10.57
C ILE A 557 -5.65 7.27 -11.31
N ASP A 558 -5.52 7.22 -12.64
CA ASP A 558 -6.15 6.17 -13.43
C ASP A 558 -5.45 4.84 -13.19
N THR A 559 -6.16 3.91 -12.57
CA THR A 559 -5.64 2.61 -12.15
C THR A 559 -5.37 1.64 -13.31
N THR A 560 -5.69 2.03 -14.54
CA THR A 560 -5.56 1.19 -15.75
C THR A 560 -4.45 1.66 -16.70
N THR A 561 -3.77 2.75 -16.36
CA THR A 561 -2.75 3.36 -17.23
C THR A 561 -1.42 3.47 -16.52
N GLY A 562 -0.33 3.18 -17.24
CA GLY A 562 1.03 3.40 -16.80
C GLY A 562 1.78 2.11 -16.47
N VAL A 563 3.10 2.25 -16.40
CA VAL A 563 4.05 1.17 -16.20
C VAL A 563 5.03 1.55 -15.10
N LEU A 564 5.12 0.68 -14.10
CA LEU A 564 6.12 0.74 -13.04
C LEU A 564 7.27 -0.19 -13.39
N LYS A 565 8.48 0.36 -13.41
CA LYS A 565 9.71 -0.40 -13.65
C LYS A 565 10.69 -0.20 -12.51
N ALA A 566 11.16 -1.30 -11.91
CA ALA A 566 12.29 -1.30 -10.98
C ALA A 566 13.44 -2.11 -11.56
N THR A 567 14.62 -1.52 -11.67
CA THR A 567 15.83 -2.16 -12.21
C THR A 567 16.96 -2.04 -11.21
N GLY A 568 17.60 -3.16 -10.90
CA GLY A 568 18.73 -3.22 -9.98
C GLY A 568 20.04 -3.58 -10.67
N ASP A 569 21.15 -3.03 -10.16
CA ASP A 569 22.50 -3.23 -10.71
C ASP A 569 23.05 -4.66 -10.54
N LYS A 570 22.46 -5.46 -9.64
CA LYS A 570 22.75 -6.89 -9.47
C LYS A 570 21.77 -7.78 -10.24
N GLY A 571 20.92 -7.21 -11.09
CA GLY A 571 20.07 -7.93 -12.04
C GLY A 571 18.62 -8.13 -11.61
N THR A 572 18.11 -7.37 -10.64
CA THR A 572 16.66 -7.25 -10.43
C THR A 572 16.01 -6.52 -11.59
N SER A 573 14.87 -7.05 -12.06
CA SER A 573 14.09 -6.47 -13.16
C SER A 573 12.60 -6.73 -12.92
N LEU A 574 11.89 -5.74 -12.39
CA LEU A 574 10.44 -5.71 -12.22
C LEU A 574 9.83 -4.80 -13.29
N ASN A 575 8.75 -5.26 -13.92
CA ASN A 575 7.99 -4.49 -14.91
C ASN A 575 6.50 -4.78 -14.75
N LEU A 576 5.75 -3.83 -14.20
CA LEU A 576 4.33 -3.95 -13.89
C LEU A 576 3.53 -2.96 -14.75
N ASP A 577 2.70 -3.48 -15.64
CA ASP A 577 1.80 -2.71 -16.50
C ASP A 577 0.40 -2.67 -15.88
N LEU A 578 -0.05 -1.49 -15.46
CA LEU A 578 -1.33 -1.31 -14.75
C LEU A 578 -2.54 -1.68 -15.63
N SER A 579 -2.41 -1.61 -16.95
CA SER A 579 -3.49 -2.03 -17.87
C SER A 579 -3.82 -3.52 -17.77
N THR A 580 -2.89 -4.32 -17.26
CA THR A 580 -3.06 -5.76 -17.05
C THR A 580 -3.66 -6.12 -15.69
N SER A 581 -3.91 -5.13 -14.82
CA SER A 581 -4.36 -5.33 -13.43
C SER A 581 -3.47 -6.32 -12.65
N PRO A 582 -2.16 -6.03 -12.50
CA PRO A 582 -1.23 -6.95 -11.87
C PRO A 582 -1.61 -7.17 -10.39
N SER A 583 -1.66 -8.44 -9.96
CA SER A 583 -2.10 -8.82 -8.62
C SER A 583 -1.21 -8.32 -7.48
N ALA A 584 0.02 -7.90 -7.79
CA ALA A 584 0.96 -7.33 -6.82
C ALA A 584 0.70 -5.84 -6.53
N VAL A 585 -0.18 -5.18 -7.29
CA VAL A 585 -0.48 -3.74 -7.14
C VAL A 585 -1.85 -3.57 -6.48
N SER A 586 -1.89 -2.67 -5.49
CA SER A 586 -3.11 -2.27 -4.81
C SER A 586 -3.20 -0.75 -4.75
N PHE A 587 -4.43 -0.24 -4.64
CA PHE A 587 -4.73 1.18 -4.55
C PHE A 587 -5.52 1.46 -3.27
N SER A 588 -5.17 2.53 -2.57
CA SER A 588 -5.87 2.99 -1.37
C SER A 588 -6.03 4.51 -1.39
N ASN A 589 -6.65 5.07 -0.35
CA ASN A 589 -6.86 6.51 -0.20
C ASN A 589 -7.59 7.15 -1.40
N GLY A 590 -8.64 6.49 -1.90
CA GLY A 590 -9.36 6.96 -3.10
C GLY A 590 -8.49 6.98 -4.36
N ASN A 591 -7.65 5.96 -4.56
CA ASN A 591 -6.69 5.82 -5.66
C ASN A 591 -5.58 6.87 -5.66
N LYS A 592 -5.28 7.47 -4.52
CA LYS A 592 -4.14 8.40 -4.33
C LYS A 592 -2.87 7.71 -3.87
N THR A 593 -2.96 6.47 -3.39
CA THR A 593 -1.81 5.70 -2.94
C THR A 593 -1.73 4.42 -3.75
N LEU A 594 -0.62 4.22 -4.45
CA LEU A 594 -0.29 2.98 -5.15
C LEU A 594 0.72 2.20 -4.30
N THR A 595 0.40 0.96 -3.98
CA THR A 595 1.30 0.05 -3.26
C THR A 595 1.58 -1.18 -4.11
N VAL A 596 2.87 -1.43 -4.35
CA VAL A 596 3.37 -2.74 -4.80
C VAL A 596 3.70 -3.57 -3.57
N ALA A 597 3.14 -4.77 -3.50
CA ALA A 597 3.44 -5.73 -2.45
C ALA A 597 4.95 -6.00 -2.33
N ALA A 598 5.34 -6.51 -1.16
CA ALA A 598 6.72 -6.85 -0.82
C ALA A 598 7.41 -7.60 -1.97
N THR A 599 8.46 -7.00 -2.53
CA THR A 599 9.19 -7.54 -3.69
C THR A 599 10.59 -7.88 -3.26
N ALA A 600 11.02 -9.14 -3.40
CA ALA A 600 12.38 -9.54 -3.04
C ALA A 600 13.41 -8.96 -4.03
N PHE A 601 14.38 -8.22 -3.51
CA PHE A 601 15.56 -7.70 -4.22
C PHE A 601 16.84 -8.38 -3.73
N LYS A 602 17.96 -8.11 -4.40
CA LYS A 602 19.25 -8.73 -4.06
C LYS A 602 19.98 -7.89 -3.02
N ALA A 603 20.60 -8.54 -2.04
CA ALA A 603 21.37 -7.85 -1.00
C ALA A 603 22.47 -6.93 -1.58
N GLY A 604 22.54 -5.69 -1.09
CA GLY A 604 23.51 -4.68 -1.52
C GLY A 604 23.32 -4.20 -2.97
N GLU A 605 22.13 -4.37 -3.56
CA GLU A 605 21.80 -3.91 -4.91
C GLU A 605 21.33 -2.46 -4.89
N HIS A 606 21.78 -1.66 -5.86
CA HIS A 606 21.24 -0.32 -6.09
C HIS A 606 20.06 -0.42 -7.06
N VAL A 607 18.86 -0.06 -6.60
CA VAL A 607 17.61 -0.20 -7.35
C VAL A 607 17.11 1.17 -7.78
N THR A 608 16.89 1.34 -9.08
CA THR A 608 16.20 2.50 -9.66
C THR A 608 14.76 2.14 -9.98
N VAL A 609 13.81 2.92 -9.48
CA VAL A 609 12.38 2.82 -9.77
C VAL A 609 11.96 4.00 -10.64
N SER A 610 11.15 3.71 -11.66
CA SER A 610 10.58 4.70 -12.56
C SER A 610 9.14 4.36 -12.87
N PHE A 611 8.32 5.40 -13.01
CA PHE A 611 6.97 5.31 -13.54
C PHE A 611 6.92 5.96 -14.91
N THR A 612 6.08 5.43 -15.79
CA THR A 612 5.77 6.06 -17.06
C THR A 612 4.29 5.92 -17.36
N GLY A 613 3.70 6.90 -18.06
CA GLY A 613 2.32 6.79 -18.55
C GLY A 613 1.23 6.85 -17.48
N ILE A 614 1.56 7.23 -16.23
CA ILE A 614 0.56 7.51 -15.19
C ILE A 614 -0.14 8.82 -15.53
N VAL A 615 -1.47 8.78 -15.58
CA VAL A 615 -2.32 9.97 -15.70
C VAL A 615 -3.25 10.07 -14.50
N ASP A 616 -3.71 11.27 -14.21
CA ASP A 616 -4.71 11.46 -13.18
C ASP A 616 -6.07 10.90 -13.63
N ALA A 617 -6.90 10.49 -12.67
CA ALA A 617 -8.17 9.83 -12.94
C ALA A 617 -9.18 10.74 -13.65
N THR A 618 -9.09 12.05 -13.44
CA THR A 618 -10.11 13.04 -13.82
C THR A 618 -9.80 13.68 -15.18
N CYS A 619 -8.67 14.35 -15.28
CA CYS A 619 -8.23 15.13 -16.43
C CYS A 619 -7.47 14.30 -17.46
N LYS A 620 -7.03 13.10 -17.10
CA LYS A 620 -6.14 12.26 -17.93
C LYS A 620 -4.85 12.99 -18.32
N ASN A 621 -4.47 13.99 -17.53
CA ASN A 621 -3.21 14.70 -17.69
C ASN A 621 -2.08 13.83 -17.13
N PRO A 622 -0.89 13.89 -17.72
CA PRO A 622 0.28 13.22 -17.16
C PRO A 622 0.56 13.69 -15.73
N VAL A 623 0.64 12.74 -14.81
CA VAL A 623 1.18 12.99 -13.48
C VAL A 623 2.70 13.10 -13.61
N ALA A 624 3.34 13.96 -12.80
CA ALA A 624 4.80 14.01 -12.74
C ALA A 624 5.33 12.60 -12.44
N GLN A 625 6.14 12.06 -13.35
CA GLN A 625 6.61 10.68 -13.26
C GLN A 625 7.81 10.61 -12.30
N PRO A 626 7.65 10.08 -11.06
CA PRO A 626 8.76 10.01 -10.13
C PRO A 626 9.78 9.00 -10.66
N THR A 627 11.05 9.41 -10.63
CA THR A 627 12.18 8.49 -10.72
C THR A 627 12.97 8.64 -9.43
N TRP A 628 13.20 7.54 -8.75
CA TRP A 628 13.98 7.53 -7.52
C TRP A 628 14.80 6.25 -7.44
N ALA A 629 15.78 6.26 -6.55
CA ALA A 629 16.61 5.10 -6.30
C ALA A 629 16.76 4.85 -4.80
N PHE A 630 17.06 3.61 -4.45
CA PHE A 630 17.37 3.20 -3.08
C PHE A 630 18.37 2.05 -3.11
N ASP A 631 19.08 1.87 -2.01
CA ASP A 631 19.99 0.74 -1.82
C ASP A 631 19.30 -0.37 -1.04
N VAL A 632 19.46 -1.61 -1.48
CA VAL A 632 18.99 -2.78 -0.75
C VAL A 632 20.04 -3.12 0.29
N ILE A 633 19.64 -3.23 1.55
CA ILE A 633 20.58 -3.56 2.63
C ILE A 633 21.34 -4.87 2.40
N VAL A 634 22.59 -4.90 2.84
CA VAL A 634 23.31 -6.15 3.05
C VAL A 634 22.95 -6.63 4.45
N PRO A 635 22.28 -7.79 4.61
CA PRO A 635 21.86 -8.29 5.93
C PRO A 635 23.04 -8.27 6.93
N PRO A 636 22.92 -7.54 8.06
CA PRO A 636 23.99 -7.47 9.06
C PRO A 636 24.09 -8.77 9.90
N CYS A 637 23.12 -9.66 9.77
CA CYS A 637 22.99 -10.90 10.52
C CYS A 637 22.50 -12.02 9.60
N THR A 638 22.67 -13.26 10.05
CA THR A 638 22.15 -14.45 9.37
C THR A 638 21.53 -15.39 10.42
N PRO A 639 20.28 -15.87 10.24
CA PRO A 639 19.69 -16.86 11.11
C PRO A 639 20.61 -18.06 11.40
N GLY A 640 20.72 -18.45 12.67
CA GLY A 640 21.57 -19.56 13.12
C GLY A 640 23.04 -19.20 13.32
N GLN A 641 23.43 -17.92 13.17
CA GLN A 641 24.77 -17.43 13.49
C GLN A 641 24.74 -16.45 14.67
N ASN A 642 25.87 -16.33 15.39
CA ASN A 642 26.06 -15.36 16.47
C ASN A 642 24.94 -15.37 17.53
N GLY A 643 24.48 -16.55 17.93
CA GLY A 643 23.44 -16.73 18.95
C GLY A 643 22.00 -16.50 18.45
N MET A 644 21.82 -16.04 17.21
CA MET A 644 20.52 -15.87 16.58
C MET A 644 19.84 -17.22 16.34
N ILE A 645 18.54 -17.30 16.59
CA ILE A 645 17.69 -18.44 16.23
C ILE A 645 17.81 -18.74 14.73
N GLY A 646 17.97 -20.01 14.40
CA GLY A 646 18.04 -20.51 13.03
C GLY A 646 16.68 -20.72 12.38
N THR A 647 16.70 -21.30 11.19
CA THR A 647 15.50 -21.56 10.39
C THR A 647 15.01 -23.00 10.53
N THR A 648 15.57 -23.80 11.44
CA THR A 648 15.25 -25.24 11.52
C THR A 648 13.98 -25.42 12.33
N THR A 649 12.96 -26.02 11.72
CA THR A 649 11.69 -26.33 12.39
C THR A 649 11.57 -27.81 12.76
N SER A 650 11.00 -28.11 13.91
CA SER A 650 10.54 -29.44 14.30
C SER A 650 9.15 -29.38 14.93
N THR A 651 8.42 -30.50 14.97
CA THR A 651 7.04 -30.51 15.49
C THR A 651 6.86 -31.47 16.65
N ILE A 652 6.02 -31.07 17.61
CA ILE A 652 5.68 -31.86 18.80
C ILE A 652 4.16 -31.95 18.93
N PRO A 653 3.57 -33.15 18.93
CA PRO A 653 2.14 -33.32 19.14
C PRO A 653 1.70 -32.85 20.53
N THR A 654 0.65 -32.03 20.58
CA THR A 654 0.13 -31.50 21.85
C THR A 654 -0.77 -32.46 22.59
N GLY A 655 -1.43 -33.38 21.87
CA GLY A 655 -2.46 -34.25 22.43
C GLY A 655 -3.77 -33.52 22.77
N ILE A 656 -3.90 -32.23 22.43
CA ILE A 656 -5.13 -31.46 22.60
C ILE A 656 -6.14 -31.92 21.56
N SER A 657 -7.24 -32.53 22.01
CA SER A 657 -8.25 -33.08 21.10
C SER A 657 -9.34 -32.07 20.73
N THR A 658 -9.62 -31.12 21.62
CA THR A 658 -10.56 -30.02 21.41
C THR A 658 -10.01 -29.01 20.41
N SER A 659 -10.90 -28.33 19.70
CA SER A 659 -10.52 -27.17 18.88
C SER A 659 -10.87 -25.92 19.68
N PHE A 660 -9.95 -24.97 19.71
CA PHE A 660 -10.08 -23.69 20.40
C PHE A 660 -9.37 -22.62 19.59
N THR A 661 -9.65 -21.35 19.88
CA THR A 661 -8.92 -20.21 19.32
C THR A 661 -7.76 -19.91 20.25
N GLU A 662 -6.53 -20.07 19.76
CA GLU A 662 -5.35 -19.59 20.47
C GLU A 662 -5.39 -18.07 20.51
N TYR A 663 -5.09 -17.46 21.65
CA TYR A 663 -4.78 -16.03 21.72
C TYR A 663 -3.34 -15.80 22.16
N TYR A 664 -2.81 -16.70 22.99
CA TYR A 664 -1.50 -16.52 23.59
C TYR A 664 -0.83 -17.85 23.86
N MET A 665 0.49 -17.81 23.93
CA MET A 665 1.32 -18.94 24.30
C MET A 665 2.44 -18.49 25.23
N GLY A 666 2.85 -19.36 26.15
CA GLY A 666 3.95 -19.13 27.07
C GLY A 666 4.79 -20.39 27.21
N VAL A 667 6.07 -20.24 27.47
CA VAL A 667 6.97 -21.37 27.70
C VAL A 667 7.80 -21.06 28.94
N ASP A 668 7.95 -22.05 29.83
CA ASP A 668 8.85 -21.88 30.97
C ASP A 668 10.31 -22.03 30.56
N ASP A 669 11.25 -21.73 31.46
CA ASP A 669 12.68 -21.85 31.20
C ASP A 669 13.25 -23.23 31.60
N GLN A 670 12.43 -24.16 32.10
CA GLN A 670 12.90 -25.45 32.57
C GLN A 670 13.05 -26.43 31.39
N PRO A 671 14.18 -27.15 31.23
CA PRO A 671 14.36 -28.08 30.12
C PRO A 671 13.29 -29.19 30.03
N ASN A 672 12.79 -29.64 31.18
CA ASN A 672 11.72 -30.65 31.30
C ASN A 672 10.37 -30.03 31.69
N GLY A 673 10.20 -28.73 31.46
CA GLY A 673 9.01 -27.99 31.82
C GLY A 673 7.88 -28.10 30.79
N TRP A 674 7.15 -27.01 30.65
CA TRP A 674 5.85 -26.94 30.01
C TRP A 674 5.78 -25.80 29.00
N VAL A 675 4.98 -26.06 27.97
CA VAL A 675 4.46 -25.05 27.05
C VAL A 675 3.00 -24.86 27.38
N TYR A 676 2.60 -23.61 27.58
CA TYR A 676 1.26 -23.17 27.94
C TYR A 676 0.61 -22.54 26.73
N ILE A 677 -0.64 -22.85 26.46
CA ILE A 677 -1.37 -22.33 25.31
C ILE A 677 -2.84 -22.20 25.64
N GLY A 678 -3.48 -21.10 25.26
CA GLY A 678 -4.88 -20.89 25.63
C GLY A 678 -5.57 -19.77 24.86
N GLY A 679 -6.83 -19.57 25.24
CA GLY A 679 -7.69 -18.49 24.79
C GLY A 679 -8.64 -18.03 25.90
N TYR A 680 -9.86 -17.63 25.56
CA TYR A 680 -10.80 -17.04 26.53
C TYR A 680 -11.49 -18.03 27.47
N ILE A 681 -11.68 -19.28 27.04
CA ILE A 681 -12.43 -20.29 27.79
C ILE A 681 -11.66 -21.60 27.93
N ASP A 682 -10.40 -21.60 27.50
CA ASP A 682 -9.54 -22.78 27.45
C ASP A 682 -8.12 -22.36 27.80
N LEU A 683 -7.44 -23.11 28.66
CA LEU A 683 -6.02 -22.94 28.95
C LEU A 683 -5.40 -24.32 29.15
N PHE A 684 -4.43 -24.67 28.34
CA PHE A 684 -3.73 -25.94 28.40
C PHE A 684 -2.25 -25.74 28.75
N ARG A 685 -1.64 -26.77 29.33
CA ARG A 685 -0.18 -26.92 29.30
C ARG A 685 0.21 -28.32 28.85
N VAL A 686 1.34 -28.41 28.16
CA VAL A 686 1.85 -29.65 27.57
C VAL A 686 3.35 -29.75 27.88
N PRO A 687 3.89 -30.95 28.20
CA PRO A 687 5.32 -31.09 28.44
C PRO A 687 6.13 -30.70 27.20
N LYS A 688 7.27 -30.03 27.36
CA LYS A 688 8.18 -29.72 26.24
C LYS A 688 8.66 -30.95 25.48
N ALA A 689 8.70 -32.12 26.12
CA ALA A 689 9.03 -33.40 25.48
C ALA A 689 7.88 -34.00 24.65
N GLY A 690 6.71 -33.36 24.63
CA GLY A 690 5.45 -33.92 24.14
C GLY A 690 4.80 -34.84 25.18
N GLY A 691 3.50 -35.10 25.01
CA GLY A 691 2.74 -35.96 25.91
C GLY A 691 1.27 -35.59 26.02
N THR A 692 0.65 -35.91 27.14
CA THR A 692 -0.75 -35.57 27.42
C THR A 692 -0.86 -34.13 27.91
N ALA A 693 -1.69 -33.33 27.24
CA ALA A 693 -2.06 -32.00 27.68
C ALA A 693 -2.82 -32.03 29.02
N GLN A 694 -2.55 -31.06 29.89
CA GLN A 694 -3.34 -30.77 31.09
C GLN A 694 -4.25 -29.57 30.80
N ASP A 695 -5.51 -29.68 31.21
CA ASP A 695 -6.52 -28.63 31.08
C ASP A 695 -6.54 -27.78 32.35
N LEU A 696 -5.85 -26.65 32.30
CA LEU A 696 -5.73 -25.73 33.42
C LEU A 696 -7.01 -24.95 33.69
N TYR A 697 -7.87 -24.78 32.67
CA TYR A 697 -9.18 -24.17 32.88
C TYR A 697 -9.98 -24.98 33.90
N VAL A 698 -9.93 -26.31 33.77
CA VAL A 698 -10.55 -27.25 34.72
C VAL A 698 -9.72 -27.42 35.98
N ASP A 699 -8.43 -27.72 35.87
CA ASP A 699 -7.58 -28.10 37.01
C ASP A 699 -7.36 -26.95 38.00
N ALA A 700 -7.27 -25.71 37.52
CA ALA A 700 -7.11 -24.51 38.34
C ALA A 700 -8.45 -23.81 38.65
N GLY A 701 -9.57 -24.31 38.14
CA GLY A 701 -10.90 -23.75 38.36
C GLY A 701 -11.06 -22.32 37.84
N LEU A 702 -10.50 -22.05 36.66
CA LEU A 702 -10.53 -20.73 36.04
C LEU A 702 -11.91 -20.42 35.46
N THR A 703 -12.18 -19.13 35.28
CA THR A 703 -13.38 -18.62 34.60
C THR A 703 -12.95 -17.73 33.44
N SER A 704 -13.85 -17.49 32.49
CA SER A 704 -13.57 -16.63 31.34
C SER A 704 -13.18 -15.20 31.72
N SER A 705 -13.60 -14.69 32.88
CA SER A 705 -13.16 -13.37 33.39
C SER A 705 -11.74 -13.36 33.94
N GLN A 706 -11.12 -14.52 34.15
CA GLN A 706 -9.75 -14.64 34.63
C GLN A 706 -8.78 -15.00 33.50
N LEU A 707 -9.30 -15.20 32.29
CA LEU A 707 -8.56 -15.37 31.06
C LEU A 707 -8.71 -14.11 30.21
N GLY A 708 -7.69 -13.79 29.44
CA GLY A 708 -7.68 -12.61 28.58
C GLY A 708 -7.11 -12.93 27.22
N TYR A 709 -6.44 -11.95 26.61
CA TYR A 709 -5.75 -12.12 25.34
C TYR A 709 -4.27 -12.44 25.49
N THR A 710 -3.75 -12.45 26.72
CA THR A 710 -2.32 -12.63 26.94
C THR A 710 -2.02 -13.36 28.25
N MET A 711 -0.83 -13.96 28.31
CA MET A 711 -0.32 -14.63 29.49
C MET A 711 1.16 -14.34 29.68
N LEU A 712 1.65 -14.53 30.91
CA LEU A 712 3.07 -14.41 31.22
C LEU A 712 3.52 -15.64 32.01
N VAL A 713 4.61 -16.26 31.56
CA VAL A 713 5.36 -17.25 32.35
C VAL A 713 6.66 -16.58 32.79
N ASP A 714 6.84 -16.42 34.10
CA ASP A 714 8.04 -15.81 34.70
C ASP A 714 8.58 -16.72 35.81
N GLY A 715 9.59 -17.51 35.44
CA GLY A 715 10.13 -18.59 36.26
C GLY A 715 9.05 -19.62 36.59
N GLN A 716 8.69 -19.74 37.86
CA GLN A 716 7.64 -20.66 38.32
C GLN A 716 6.25 -20.00 38.42
N ASN A 717 6.15 -18.70 38.16
CA ASN A 717 4.90 -17.98 38.19
C ASN A 717 4.23 -18.02 36.82
N VAL A 718 2.93 -18.29 36.79
CA VAL A 718 2.11 -18.22 35.58
C VAL A 718 0.99 -17.23 35.84
N PHE A 719 0.88 -16.24 34.97
CA PHE A 719 -0.09 -15.17 35.07
C PHE A 719 -1.02 -15.13 33.87
N THR A 720 -2.25 -14.70 34.12
CA THR A 720 -3.22 -14.32 33.10
C THR A 720 -3.77 -12.94 33.42
N LEU A 721 -4.24 -12.25 32.39
CA LEU A 721 -4.75 -10.90 32.51
C LEU A 721 -6.25 -10.90 32.25
N GLU A 722 -7.02 -10.17 33.05
CA GLU A 722 -8.44 -9.97 32.78
C GLU A 722 -8.63 -9.15 31.50
N SER A 723 -9.50 -9.63 30.61
CA SER A 723 -9.88 -8.92 29.38
C SER A 723 -11.31 -8.40 29.45
N LYS A 724 -11.55 -7.34 30.24
CA LYS A 724 -12.82 -6.60 30.24
C LYS A 724 -12.66 -5.21 29.62
N SER A 725 -13.72 -4.76 28.96
CA SER A 725 -13.81 -3.47 28.26
C SER A 725 -13.50 -2.27 29.15
N SER A 726 -13.18 -1.13 28.53
CA SER A 726 -12.97 0.19 29.13
C SER A 726 -13.89 0.48 30.34
N GLY A 727 -13.32 0.93 31.46
CA GLY A 727 -14.07 1.39 32.65
C GLY A 727 -14.20 0.39 33.81
N SER A 728 -13.54 -0.77 33.75
CA SER A 728 -13.30 -1.64 34.91
C SER A 728 -11.90 -1.39 35.50
N SER A 729 -11.59 -1.90 36.70
CA SER A 729 -10.27 -1.68 37.32
C SER A 729 -9.15 -2.53 36.71
N GLY A 730 -9.43 -3.50 35.82
CA GLY A 730 -8.42 -4.45 35.31
C GLY A 730 -7.81 -5.32 36.43
N GLN A 731 -7.50 -6.59 36.16
CA GLN A 731 -6.88 -7.47 37.15
C GLN A 731 -5.80 -8.35 36.53
N LEU A 732 -4.65 -8.43 37.19
CA LEU A 732 -3.59 -9.40 36.87
C LEU A 732 -3.73 -10.59 37.82
N PHE A 733 -4.03 -11.77 37.30
CA PHE A 733 -4.17 -12.99 38.07
C PHE A 733 -2.90 -13.83 38.01
N ARG A 734 -2.47 -14.37 39.16
CA ARG A 734 -1.45 -15.41 39.22
C ARG A 734 -2.11 -16.76 39.46
N ILE A 735 -1.95 -17.69 38.52
CA ILE A 735 -2.54 -19.04 38.55
C ILE A 735 -1.71 -19.97 39.44
N THR A 736 -0.39 -19.85 39.40
CA THR A 736 0.54 -20.64 40.21
C THR A 736 1.83 -19.85 40.45
N ASN A 737 2.56 -20.22 41.50
CA ASN A 737 3.91 -19.72 41.83
C ASN A 737 4.93 -20.85 42.07
N ASP A 738 4.54 -22.11 41.81
CA ASP A 738 5.33 -23.32 42.06
C ASP A 738 5.41 -24.23 40.81
N GLY A 739 5.24 -23.63 39.63
CA GLY A 739 5.27 -24.34 38.34
C GLY A 739 4.07 -25.28 38.15
N GLY A 740 2.95 -25.03 38.85
CA GLY A 740 1.75 -25.85 38.80
C GLY A 740 1.89 -27.17 39.54
N SER A 741 2.67 -27.18 40.63
CA SER A 741 2.55 -28.20 41.68
C SER A 741 1.27 -27.98 42.49
N SER A 742 0.83 -26.73 42.60
CA SER A 742 -0.49 -26.33 43.11
C SER A 742 -1.08 -25.17 42.30
N TRP A 743 -2.41 -25.10 42.27
CA TRP A 743 -3.19 -24.07 41.57
C TRP A 743 -3.81 -23.12 42.61
N ASN A 744 -3.12 -22.01 42.89
CA ASN A 744 -3.53 -21.04 43.90
C ASN A 744 -3.84 -19.71 43.22
N LEU A 745 -5.02 -19.62 42.61
CA LEU A 745 -5.44 -18.42 41.91
C LEU A 745 -5.47 -17.22 42.87
N THR A 746 -4.66 -16.22 42.57
CA THR A 746 -4.48 -15.03 43.40
C THR A 746 -4.69 -13.78 42.55
N ASP A 747 -5.46 -12.82 43.06
CA ASP A 747 -5.49 -11.46 42.54
C ASP A 747 -4.14 -10.80 42.85
N PHE A 748 -3.28 -10.70 41.84
CA PHE A 748 -1.86 -10.39 42.00
C PHE A 748 -1.58 -8.90 41.82
N GLY A 749 -2.30 -8.22 40.93
CA GLY A 749 -2.11 -6.81 40.62
C GLY A 749 -3.44 -6.10 40.40
N ASP A 750 -3.60 -4.95 41.06
CA ASP A 750 -4.78 -4.08 41.01
C ASP A 750 -4.40 -2.70 40.43
N PHE A 751 -5.16 -2.19 39.47
CA PHE A 751 -4.81 -0.98 38.74
C PHE A 751 -5.33 0.27 39.44
N LEU A 752 -4.45 1.27 39.55
CA LEU A 752 -4.79 2.60 40.06
C LEU A 752 -5.51 3.45 39.00
N GLY A 753 -6.73 3.03 38.67
CA GLY A 753 -7.55 3.62 37.62
C GLY A 753 -7.99 2.57 36.61
N SER A 754 -8.86 2.97 35.68
CA SER A 754 -9.28 2.09 34.59
C SER A 754 -8.36 2.28 33.39
N PRO A 755 -7.81 1.18 32.82
CA PRO A 755 -7.22 1.22 31.49
C PRO A 755 -8.20 1.81 30.46
N SER A 756 -7.67 2.53 29.48
CA SER A 756 -8.50 3.11 28.40
C SER A 756 -9.16 2.05 27.52
N ASP A 757 -8.51 0.90 27.33
CA ASP A 757 -9.01 -0.21 26.51
C ASP A 757 -8.51 -1.59 27.02
N TYR A 758 -8.78 -2.65 26.27
CA TYR A 758 -8.33 -4.02 26.58
C TYR A 758 -6.81 -4.09 26.72
N LEU A 759 -6.33 -4.82 27.73
CA LEU A 759 -4.91 -5.16 27.82
C LEU A 759 -4.64 -6.43 27.04
N GLU A 760 -3.76 -6.34 26.04
CA GLU A 760 -3.49 -7.44 25.11
C GLU A 760 -2.04 -7.90 25.11
N SER A 761 -1.11 -7.18 25.72
CA SER A 761 0.28 -7.64 25.77
C SER A 761 0.86 -7.49 27.16
N ILE A 762 1.78 -8.39 27.52
CA ILE A 762 2.44 -8.44 28.81
C ILE A 762 3.87 -8.92 28.65
N VAL A 763 4.79 -8.34 29.42
CA VAL A 763 6.20 -8.75 29.44
C VAL A 763 6.79 -8.59 30.84
N SER A 764 7.65 -9.52 31.25
CA SER A 764 8.51 -9.39 32.43
C SER A 764 9.97 -9.16 32.04
N TYR A 765 10.59 -8.16 32.66
CA TYR A 765 12.00 -7.82 32.47
C TYR A 765 12.57 -7.19 33.74
N LYS A 766 13.71 -7.72 34.20
CA LYS A 766 14.46 -7.26 35.39
C LYS A 766 13.57 -6.92 36.60
N GLY A 767 12.59 -7.78 36.89
CA GLY A 767 11.72 -7.66 38.06
C GLY A 767 10.55 -6.67 37.92
N LYS A 768 10.24 -6.23 36.69
CA LYS A 768 9.05 -5.44 36.37
C LYS A 768 8.13 -6.22 35.44
N ILE A 769 6.83 -6.20 35.73
CA ILE A 769 5.80 -6.68 34.81
C ILE A 769 5.18 -5.44 34.16
N THR A 770 5.18 -5.40 32.83
CA THR A 770 4.61 -4.30 32.04
C THR A 770 3.56 -4.86 31.09
N MET A 771 2.46 -4.13 30.91
CA MET A 771 1.32 -4.49 30.07
C MET A 771 0.97 -3.30 29.17
N ALA A 772 0.46 -3.55 27.96
CA ALA A 772 -0.04 -2.50 27.08
C ALA A 772 -1.54 -2.64 26.79
N THR A 773 -2.22 -1.50 26.67
CA THR A 773 -3.58 -1.45 26.13
C THR A 773 -3.57 -1.57 24.61
N ASN A 774 -4.64 -2.12 24.06
CA ASN A 774 -4.89 -2.20 22.63
C ASN A 774 -5.95 -1.15 22.24
N GLU A 775 -5.51 0.06 21.86
CA GLU A 775 -6.43 1.18 21.62
C GLU A 775 -7.05 1.15 20.23
N TYR A 776 -8.39 1.12 20.17
CA TYR A 776 -9.15 1.15 18.90
C TYR A 776 -9.58 2.56 18.50
N THR A 777 -9.66 3.49 19.47
CA THR A 777 -10.25 4.81 19.28
C THR A 777 -9.21 5.83 18.77
N VAL A 778 -9.51 6.48 17.64
CA VAL A 778 -8.67 7.57 17.09
C VAL A 778 -8.47 8.67 18.14
N GLY A 779 -7.23 9.09 18.36
CA GLY A 779 -6.87 10.15 19.31
C GLY A 779 -6.72 9.70 20.76
N THR A 780 -6.86 8.40 21.04
CA THR A 780 -6.52 7.82 22.35
C THR A 780 -5.10 7.26 22.31
N ASP A 781 -4.29 7.57 23.33
CA ASP A 781 -2.91 7.11 23.43
C ASP A 781 -2.86 5.67 23.95
N THR A 782 -1.98 4.83 23.40
CA THR A 782 -1.72 3.49 23.92
C THR A 782 -1.03 3.59 25.29
N GLU A 783 -1.58 2.94 26.31
CA GLU A 783 -1.10 3.03 27.69
C GLU A 783 -0.22 1.83 28.05
N LEU A 784 0.99 2.11 28.56
CA LEU A 784 1.84 1.12 29.19
C LEU A 784 1.65 1.17 30.70
N TRP A 785 1.17 0.08 31.28
CA TRP A 785 0.91 -0.11 32.70
C TRP A 785 1.99 -1.00 33.31
N SER A 786 2.48 -0.69 34.52
CA SER A 786 3.58 -1.44 35.13
C SER A 786 3.44 -1.63 36.64
N MET A 787 4.02 -2.72 37.14
CA MET A 787 4.17 -3.06 38.55
C MET A 787 5.49 -3.80 38.83
N ASP A 788 5.87 -3.89 40.11
CA ASP A 788 6.96 -4.78 40.55
C ASP A 788 6.52 -6.25 40.43
N ALA A 789 7.39 -7.10 39.88
CA ALA A 789 7.15 -8.56 39.80
C ALA A 789 7.17 -9.24 41.18
N ALA A 790 7.76 -8.59 42.18
CA ALA A 790 7.77 -9.02 43.58
C ALA A 790 7.26 -7.88 44.48
N PRO A 791 5.95 -7.56 44.43
CA PRO A 791 5.40 -6.45 45.21
C PRO A 791 5.41 -6.78 46.70
N THR A 792 5.55 -5.77 47.55
CA THR A 792 5.54 -5.96 49.01
C THR A 792 4.15 -6.28 49.57
N THR A 793 3.09 -6.03 48.81
CA THR A 793 1.70 -6.34 49.14
C THR A 793 1.03 -7.03 47.95
N ILE A 794 0.06 -7.90 48.22
CA ILE A 794 -0.75 -8.55 47.20
C ILE A 794 -2.24 -8.27 47.52
N PRO A 795 -3.01 -7.67 46.60
CA PRO A 795 -2.61 -7.23 45.25
C PRO A 795 -1.53 -6.14 45.26
N GLY A 796 -0.60 -6.22 44.31
CA GLY A 796 0.38 -5.19 44.04
C GLY A 796 -0.25 -4.03 43.26
N THR A 797 0.36 -2.86 43.35
CA THR A 797 -0.13 -1.66 42.67
C THR A 797 0.32 -1.62 41.21
N VAL A 798 -0.63 -1.55 40.27
CA VAL A 798 -0.37 -1.33 38.85
C VAL A 798 -0.68 0.13 38.50
N SER A 799 0.25 0.80 37.82
CA SER A 799 0.12 2.21 37.47
C SER A 799 0.64 2.51 36.06
N VAL A 800 0.15 3.57 35.42
CA VAL A 800 0.62 4.00 34.09
C VAL A 800 2.10 4.38 34.16
N ALA A 801 2.93 3.64 33.43
CA ALA A 801 4.34 3.92 33.23
C ALA A 801 4.57 4.95 32.12
N LEU A 802 3.85 4.82 30.99
CA LEU A 802 4.00 5.70 29.83
C LEU A 802 2.72 5.71 28.98
N LYS A 803 2.45 6.82 28.28
CA LYS A 803 1.43 6.92 27.24
C LYS A 803 2.11 7.11 25.89
N VAL A 804 1.94 6.15 24.99
CA VAL A 804 2.51 6.12 23.64
C VAL A 804 1.55 6.82 22.70
N LYS A 805 1.95 7.99 22.21
CA LYS A 805 1.09 8.87 21.43
C LYS A 805 0.97 8.43 19.98
N ASN A 806 -0.24 8.54 19.42
CA ASN A 806 -0.53 8.28 18.01
C ASN A 806 -0.18 6.85 17.53
N GLU A 807 -0.12 5.89 18.46
CA GLU A 807 0.02 4.48 18.15
C GLU A 807 -1.24 3.76 18.64
N ARG A 808 -1.76 2.85 17.82
CA ARG A 808 -3.04 2.17 18.02
C ARG A 808 -2.93 0.72 17.57
N TYR A 809 -3.89 -0.09 17.98
CA TYR A 809 -3.92 -1.52 17.66
C TYR A 809 -2.64 -2.28 18.10
N CYS A 810 -2.04 -1.88 19.23
CA CYS A 810 -0.78 -2.45 19.71
C CYS A 810 -1.00 -3.70 20.56
N SER A 811 -0.78 -4.87 19.95
CA SER A 811 -1.00 -6.18 20.57
C SER A 811 0.28 -6.93 20.93
N GLY A 812 1.45 -6.37 20.60
CA GLY A 812 2.77 -6.94 20.93
C GLY A 812 3.59 -6.06 21.86
N LEU A 813 4.30 -6.67 22.80
CA LEU A 813 5.18 -5.95 23.72
C LEU A 813 6.41 -6.78 24.12
N ALA A 814 7.60 -6.27 23.81
CA ALA A 814 8.86 -6.69 24.42
C ALA A 814 9.59 -5.48 25.03
N MET A 815 10.64 -5.73 25.81
CA MET A 815 11.45 -4.66 26.37
C MET A 815 12.88 -5.08 26.64
N ASP A 816 13.79 -4.10 26.60
CA ASP A 816 15.17 -4.19 27.06
C ASP A 816 15.47 -3.07 28.08
N ASP A 817 16.74 -2.75 28.36
CA ASP A 817 17.10 -1.69 29.31
C ASP A 817 16.66 -0.29 28.85
N THR A 818 16.57 -0.04 27.55
CA THR A 818 16.37 1.31 26.97
C THR A 818 15.01 1.49 26.30
N TYR A 819 14.46 0.45 25.68
CA TYR A 819 13.30 0.53 24.79
C TYR A 819 12.18 -0.44 25.19
N TYR A 820 10.94 0.01 24.95
CA TYR A 820 9.80 -0.87 24.70
C TYR A 820 9.75 -1.15 23.19
N TYR A 821 9.53 -2.39 22.80
CA TYR A 821 9.31 -2.79 21.41
C TYR A 821 7.85 -3.20 21.26
N MET A 822 7.14 -2.59 20.31
CA MET A 822 5.69 -2.78 20.17
C MET A 822 5.32 -3.05 18.72
N ALA A 823 4.43 -4.02 18.52
CA ALA A 823 3.80 -4.29 17.23
C ALA A 823 2.39 -3.71 17.22
N CYS A 824 2.17 -2.74 16.33
CA CYS A 824 0.93 -1.97 16.22
C CYS A 824 0.33 -2.16 14.83
N ALA A 825 -0.90 -2.65 14.79
CA ALA A 825 -1.59 -3.00 13.54
C ALA A 825 -1.94 -1.75 12.70
N ASP A 826 -2.03 -0.57 13.34
CA ASP A 826 -2.25 0.69 12.63
C ASP A 826 -1.04 1.02 11.76
N LEU A 827 -1.24 1.01 10.44
CA LEU A 827 -0.19 1.25 9.44
C LEU A 827 0.97 0.23 9.48
N ASP A 828 0.73 -1.00 9.95
CA ASP A 828 1.72 -2.09 9.92
C ASP A 828 3.01 -1.82 10.74
N ARG A 829 2.94 -1.04 11.82
CA ARG A 829 4.12 -0.47 12.48
C ARG A 829 4.71 -1.34 13.58
N LEU A 830 5.93 -1.84 13.37
CA LEU A 830 6.82 -2.30 14.44
C LEU A 830 7.68 -1.13 14.91
N ILE A 831 7.58 -0.76 16.18
CA ILE A 831 8.19 0.45 16.75
C ILE A 831 9.06 0.12 17.96
N ARG A 832 10.02 1.01 18.23
CA ARG A 832 10.66 1.13 19.55
C ARG A 832 10.27 2.45 20.21
N VAL A 833 10.05 2.40 21.52
CA VAL A 833 9.70 3.55 22.35
C VAL A 833 10.74 3.68 23.45
N ASN A 834 11.44 4.81 23.52
CA ASN A 834 12.42 5.03 24.59
C ASN A 834 11.70 5.08 25.94
N ARG A 835 12.11 4.21 26.87
CA ARG A 835 11.43 4.01 28.17
C ARG A 835 11.45 5.24 29.07
N THR A 836 12.40 6.14 28.86
CA THR A 836 12.57 7.36 29.67
C THR A 836 11.92 8.58 29.03
N THR A 837 12.08 8.76 27.72
CA THR A 837 11.63 9.97 27.02
C THR A 837 10.26 9.81 26.36
N GLY A 838 9.82 8.57 26.13
CA GLY A 838 8.61 8.26 25.36
C GLY A 838 8.73 8.52 23.86
N VAL A 839 9.93 8.80 23.34
CA VAL A 839 10.17 9.01 21.91
C VAL A 839 9.93 7.71 21.16
N VAL A 840 9.03 7.76 20.18
CA VAL A 840 8.70 6.65 19.27
C VAL A 840 9.62 6.70 18.05
N THR A 841 10.14 5.56 17.62
CA THR A 841 10.91 5.39 16.39
C THR A 841 10.39 4.16 15.65
N LEU A 842 10.10 4.31 14.36
CA LEU A 842 9.72 3.19 13.50
C LEU A 842 10.94 2.27 13.30
N ILE A 843 10.76 0.98 13.52
CA ILE A 843 11.73 -0.06 13.14
C ILE A 843 11.44 -0.50 11.71
N THR A 844 10.19 -0.91 11.45
CA THR A 844 9.75 -1.36 10.13
C THR A 844 8.22 -1.29 10.01
N ASP A 845 7.74 -1.06 8.79
CA ASP A 845 6.35 -1.15 8.34
C ASP A 845 6.18 -2.13 7.16
N ALA A 846 7.21 -2.96 6.93
CA ALA A 846 7.28 -3.86 5.79
C ALA A 846 6.30 -5.05 5.90
N TRP A 847 5.85 -5.38 7.11
CA TRP A 847 5.13 -6.61 7.43
C TRP A 847 3.70 -6.30 7.81
N ASP A 848 2.75 -7.05 7.25
CA ASP A 848 1.32 -6.88 7.56
C ASP A 848 1.05 -7.27 9.02
N LEU A 849 0.87 -6.28 9.90
CA LEU A 849 0.53 -6.45 11.31
C LEU A 849 -0.98 -6.32 11.55
N SER A 850 -1.79 -6.18 10.49
CA SER A 850 -3.23 -5.96 10.60
C SER A 850 -4.00 -7.17 11.18
N THR A 851 -3.33 -8.32 11.33
CA THR A 851 -3.93 -9.49 11.97
C THR A 851 -4.04 -9.29 13.49
N LEU A 852 -5.13 -9.80 14.06
CA LEU A 852 -5.53 -9.54 15.45
C LEU A 852 -4.77 -10.41 16.45
N HIS A 853 -3.43 -10.28 16.53
CA HIS A 853 -2.56 -10.43 17.72
C HIS A 853 -1.10 -10.63 17.26
N ASN A 854 -0.18 -9.76 17.66
CA ASN A 854 1.20 -9.76 17.16
C ASN A 854 2.21 -9.89 18.30
N ASP A 855 2.60 -11.12 18.65
CA ASP A 855 3.64 -11.33 19.67
C ASP A 855 4.99 -10.74 19.22
N VAL A 856 5.69 -10.10 20.17
CA VAL A 856 7.05 -9.57 19.98
C VAL A 856 7.93 -10.05 21.12
N ILE A 857 9.12 -10.53 20.78
CA ILE A 857 10.09 -11.10 21.70
C ILE A 857 11.42 -10.40 21.46
N ALA A 858 12.04 -9.90 22.52
CA ALA A 858 13.40 -9.38 22.48
C ALA A 858 14.39 -10.43 22.98
N ASP A 859 15.45 -10.67 22.21
CA ASP A 859 16.58 -11.50 22.61
C ASP A 859 17.85 -10.66 22.68
N ASP A 860 18.50 -10.75 23.85
CA ASP A 860 19.80 -10.14 24.15
C ASP A 860 20.79 -11.31 24.30
N THR A 861 21.59 -11.52 23.26
CA THR A 861 22.49 -12.68 23.14
C THR A 861 23.85 -12.44 23.77
N ASN A 862 24.25 -11.18 23.87
CA ASN A 862 25.51 -10.77 24.48
C ASN A 862 25.34 -10.35 25.97
N ASN A 863 24.09 -10.23 26.43
CA ASN A 863 23.66 -9.88 27.77
C ASN A 863 24.14 -8.48 28.23
N ASP A 864 24.24 -7.53 27.31
CA ASP A 864 24.63 -6.13 27.56
C ASP A 864 23.46 -5.24 28.00
N GLY A 865 22.23 -5.77 27.98
CA GLY A 865 21.00 -5.06 28.33
C GLY A 865 20.24 -4.50 27.14
N THR A 866 20.77 -4.60 25.93
CA THR A 866 20.15 -4.16 24.67
C THR A 866 19.71 -5.38 23.87
N ALA A 867 18.53 -5.33 23.26
CA ALA A 867 18.11 -6.42 22.37
C ALA A 867 19.01 -6.44 21.12
N ASP A 868 19.66 -7.59 20.85
CA ASP A 868 20.40 -7.84 19.61
C ASP A 868 19.42 -8.22 18.49
N TYR A 869 18.38 -8.98 18.85
CA TYR A 869 17.37 -9.49 17.93
C TYR A 869 15.96 -9.28 18.46
N LEU A 870 15.01 -9.04 17.56
CA LEU A 870 13.59 -9.25 17.84
C LEU A 870 13.09 -10.45 17.05
N TYR A 871 12.16 -11.19 17.63
CA TYR A 871 11.35 -12.18 16.93
C TYR A 871 9.90 -11.79 17.08
N PHE A 872 9.18 -11.77 15.98
CA PHE A 872 7.80 -11.34 16.00
C PHE A 872 6.98 -12.09 14.97
N LYS A 873 5.68 -11.99 15.16
CA LYS A 873 4.71 -12.65 14.31
C LYS A 873 3.63 -11.66 13.90
N THR A 874 3.20 -11.76 12.65
CA THR A 874 2.31 -10.76 12.05
C THR A 874 1.00 -11.34 11.51
N GLY A 875 0.87 -12.66 11.49
CA GLY A 875 -0.22 -13.38 10.84
C GLY A 875 0.21 -14.76 10.35
N THR A 876 -0.69 -15.48 9.71
CA THR A 876 -0.67 -16.93 9.41
C THR A 876 0.71 -17.59 9.25
N GLY A 877 1.09 -18.43 10.21
CA GLY A 877 2.11 -19.49 10.04
C GLY A 877 3.54 -19.05 9.73
N GLU A 878 3.86 -17.76 9.80
CA GLU A 878 5.21 -17.23 9.58
C GLU A 878 5.75 -16.57 10.85
N VAL A 879 7.08 -16.63 11.01
CA VAL A 879 7.81 -15.93 12.07
C VAL A 879 8.86 -15.07 11.39
N TYR A 880 9.02 -13.85 11.90
CA TYR A 880 9.94 -12.85 11.37
C TYR A 880 10.98 -12.50 12.42
N PHE A 881 12.05 -11.86 11.99
CA PHE A 881 13.09 -11.36 12.89
C PHE A 881 13.46 -9.92 12.56
N VAL A 882 14.04 -9.24 13.54
CA VAL A 882 14.77 -7.97 13.38
C VAL A 882 16.18 -8.15 13.95
N CYS A 883 17.18 -7.60 13.28
CA CYS A 883 18.55 -7.49 13.75
C CYS A 883 18.90 -6.04 14.02
N ASP A 884 19.65 -5.83 15.09
CA ASP A 884 20.01 -4.50 15.60
C ASP A 884 18.79 -3.59 15.76
N PRO A 885 17.76 -4.02 16.53
CA PRO A 885 16.52 -3.27 16.69
C PRO A 885 16.72 -1.92 17.39
N ALA A 886 17.85 -1.69 18.07
CA ALA A 886 18.24 -0.43 18.70
C ALA A 886 19.09 0.48 17.78
N GLY A 887 19.61 -0.05 16.68
CA GLY A 887 20.48 0.64 15.74
C GLY A 887 19.82 1.70 14.87
N ALA A 888 20.62 2.32 14.01
CA ALA A 888 20.16 3.34 13.05
C ALA A 888 19.48 2.73 11.82
N THR A 889 19.84 1.49 11.47
CA THR A 889 19.31 0.76 10.31
C THR A 889 18.98 -0.69 10.70
N PRO A 890 17.92 -0.92 11.49
CA PRO A 890 17.49 -2.28 11.82
C PRO A 890 17.22 -3.06 10.53
N TYR A 891 17.53 -4.35 10.52
CA TYR A 891 17.23 -5.23 9.38
C TYR A 891 16.16 -6.25 9.78
N SER A 892 15.13 -6.45 8.97
CA SER A 892 14.08 -7.43 9.22
C SER A 892 13.79 -8.30 8.01
N ASP A 893 13.48 -9.57 8.26
CA ASP A 893 13.12 -10.55 7.23
C ASP A 893 12.29 -11.70 7.81
N VAL A 894 11.79 -12.56 6.93
CA VAL A 894 11.14 -13.83 7.30
C VAL A 894 12.19 -14.77 7.90
N LEU A 895 11.93 -15.28 9.10
CA LEU A 895 12.75 -16.32 9.73
C LEU A 895 12.39 -17.70 9.16
N THR A 896 11.11 -18.06 9.21
CA THR A 896 10.59 -19.33 8.70
C THR A 896 9.06 -19.30 8.59
N GLY A 897 8.52 -20.13 7.70
CA GLY A 897 7.09 -20.45 7.62
C GLY A 897 6.83 -21.92 7.98
N TYR A 898 5.69 -22.22 8.57
CA TYR A 898 5.37 -23.57 9.06
C TYR A 898 3.91 -24.02 8.84
N SER A 899 2.97 -23.14 8.50
CA SER A 899 1.62 -23.55 8.08
C SER A 899 0.93 -22.51 7.20
N SER A 900 -0.13 -22.91 6.50
CA SER A 900 -1.05 -22.02 5.79
C SER A 900 -2.38 -21.84 6.55
N ALA A 901 -2.38 -22.05 7.86
CA ALA A 901 -3.58 -22.08 8.71
C ALA A 901 -4.13 -20.67 8.96
N THR A 902 -5.44 -20.55 9.19
CA THR A 902 -6.18 -19.27 9.33
C THR A 902 -6.02 -18.57 10.67
N SER A 903 -5.46 -19.24 11.68
CA SER A 903 -5.24 -18.71 13.03
C SER A 903 -4.05 -19.44 13.67
N THR A 904 -3.01 -18.69 13.99
CA THR A 904 -1.85 -19.15 14.77
C THR A 904 -1.31 -17.89 15.44
N TYR A 905 -1.78 -17.58 16.65
CA TYR A 905 -1.50 -16.27 17.26
C TYR A 905 -0.27 -16.33 18.17
N GLY A 906 -0.06 -17.44 18.88
CA GLY A 906 0.94 -17.53 19.92
C GLY A 906 2.37 -17.76 19.40
N LEU A 907 3.30 -16.98 19.92
CA LEU A 907 4.74 -17.16 19.83
C LEU A 907 5.36 -17.05 21.23
N ALA A 908 6.12 -18.05 21.64
CA ALA A 908 6.79 -18.06 22.94
C ALA A 908 8.29 -18.33 22.78
N PHE A 909 9.11 -17.85 23.71
CA PHE A 909 10.56 -17.98 23.66
C PHE A 909 11.12 -18.66 24.90
N ASP A 910 11.79 -19.78 24.69
CA ASP A 910 12.55 -20.48 25.73
C ASP A 910 13.95 -19.88 25.76
N ARG A 911 14.19 -18.99 26.74
CA ARG A 911 15.43 -18.20 26.85
C ARG A 911 16.64 -19.08 27.15
N VAL A 912 16.43 -20.17 27.88
CA VAL A 912 17.50 -21.11 28.28
C VAL A 912 17.86 -22.04 27.14
N ALA A 913 16.86 -22.64 26.47
CA ALA A 913 17.10 -23.54 25.36
C ALA A 913 17.39 -22.80 24.04
N LYS A 914 17.16 -21.48 24.00
CA LYS A 914 17.22 -20.63 22.81
C LYS A 914 16.39 -21.21 21.68
N LYS A 915 15.09 -21.34 21.92
CA LYS A 915 14.11 -21.85 20.94
C LYS A 915 12.85 -21.01 20.93
N LEU A 916 12.35 -20.74 19.74
CA LEU A 916 11.00 -20.21 19.58
C LEU A 916 10.02 -21.37 19.47
N TRP A 917 8.88 -21.20 20.12
CA TRP A 917 7.76 -22.11 20.08
C TRP A 917 6.61 -21.37 19.43
N ALA A 918 5.95 -22.01 18.49
CA ALA A 918 4.72 -21.54 17.88
C ALA A 918 3.68 -22.68 17.88
N TYR A 919 2.40 -22.37 17.73
CA TYR A 919 1.37 -23.39 17.57
C TYR A 919 0.88 -23.46 16.13
N ASP A 920 0.65 -24.68 15.66
CA ASP A 920 -0.02 -24.96 14.40
C ASP A 920 -1.40 -25.55 14.71
N GLU A 921 -2.44 -24.71 14.64
CA GLU A 921 -3.82 -25.09 14.92
C GLU A 921 -4.35 -26.18 13.98
N THR A 922 -3.87 -26.22 12.72
CA THR A 922 -4.36 -27.19 11.73
C THR A 922 -3.93 -28.60 12.11
N ASN A 923 -2.65 -28.75 12.49
CA ASN A 923 -2.08 -30.04 12.86
C ASN A 923 -2.13 -30.31 14.36
N LYS A 924 -2.55 -29.33 15.18
CA LYS A 924 -2.59 -29.37 16.65
C LYS A 924 -1.24 -29.74 17.27
N ASN A 925 -0.17 -29.18 16.71
CA ASN A 925 1.21 -29.44 17.13
C ASN A 925 1.89 -28.14 17.52
N PHE A 926 2.85 -28.20 18.44
CA PHE A 926 3.83 -27.13 18.54
C PHE A 926 4.83 -27.24 17.41
N VAL A 927 5.26 -26.09 16.92
CA VAL A 927 6.39 -25.91 16.03
C VAL A 927 7.52 -25.29 16.84
N VAL A 928 8.65 -25.97 16.90
CA VAL A 928 9.86 -25.52 17.58
C VAL A 928 10.87 -25.08 16.53
N ILE A 929 11.30 -23.82 16.63
CA ILE A 929 12.21 -23.16 15.69
C ILE A 929 13.55 -22.93 16.41
N GLN A 930 14.64 -23.35 15.78
CA GLN A 930 15.99 -23.31 16.34
C GLN A 930 17.07 -23.10 15.28
#